data_AF-A0A819ZUW9-F1
#
_entry.id   AF-A0A819ZUW9-F1
#
_cell.length_a   1.000
_cell.length_b   1.000
_cell.length_c   1.000
_cell.angle_alpha   90.00
_cell.angle_beta   90.00
_cell.angle_gamma   90.00
#
_symmetry.space_group_name_H-M   'P 1'
#
loop_
_entity.id
_entity.type
_entity.pdbx_description
1 polymer ?
#
loop_
_entity_poly.entity_id
_entity_poly.type
_entity_poly.pdbx_seq_one_letter_code
_entity_poly.pdbx_strand_id
1 'polypeptide(L)'
;MNYQSFMPILLLLLLVFSCSTIINCQSINDDIAMIRQRVLEMVIWPTMNTISNIVHAAIFYNEKMNNSCYWEDINYADRTLAIWATEEHLTRVNIMIQALTFPNSSVKNDPKLAIGAHCALNVWLIRDWLNPNWWFNQIGIPLLVTSQLLMLGDNATNFEIQKITEISFRSNWWEHDPGTGANLIWMIQIELYRSLATNNRTGLEQGFTRMWQDIVVLPLGGQGIQSDWSYHFHGTQLLSGAYGQDWTLAMFIFILCSRNTQYELNQQQIIIFTHFLIQGDAWMIINNRWDWQVLGRSIDRAGTSLQVEFQSNWIRSLAQLVELDYLKIDLLSFADRLDCKLNATSLIGNKHFYTSDYQVHRRVNWTTAIKMQSIRTQPTECINYENQKGENLGQGVLNIYTTNASDYREIFPLLDWKSINGITVEHDIPIEPCTRGIFDWIKLNFVGGVSDDSYGLSMMDTATHNLTVKRSWHFYDDAVIALASNLTLNTKNTAWTTLVSRLLSKGNVTIGFFNDNIISLSDGINYSFPYTTNKSDNVQWIHIGESNIGYLLQTQEFYSTLGAENDTITRRTVTVWLDHGLGPYTCNYSYIILPNINVEFMPELIKRYNNDHVFSCISNNEFFHGMAWSTMQRASFVLWNNVTTIFSCQNSFFKINIRVNDAGAYLFNETATDFSITVSHPTRINGTVTINIDRIGYGQGCIVVSDSTTNVAIALPSSYQFLGASVTVTCKKKQIRCRHK
;
A
#
# COMPACT_ATOMS: atom_id res chain seq x y z
N MET A 1 94.02 -33.88 23.76
CA MET A 1 94.23 -32.61 24.49
C MET A 1 93.10 -31.66 24.10
N ASN A 2 92.30 -31.22 25.09
CA ASN A 2 91.59 -29.93 25.27
C ASN A 2 90.70 -29.35 24.12
N TYR A 3 89.51 -28.76 24.28
CA TYR A 3 88.61 -28.36 25.40
C TYR A 3 87.24 -28.00 24.73
N GLN A 4 86.09 -28.27 25.40
CA GLN A 4 84.90 -27.40 25.63
C GLN A 4 84.38 -26.41 24.53
N SER A 5 83.10 -26.12 24.27
CA SER A 5 81.76 -26.41 24.83
C SER A 5 80.65 -25.77 23.94
N PHE A 6 79.37 -26.15 24.15
CA PHE A 6 78.08 -25.42 23.88
C PHE A 6 77.35 -25.52 22.49
N MET A 7 76.41 -26.50 22.44
CA MET A 7 74.98 -26.56 21.97
C MET A 7 74.28 -25.34 21.27
N PRO A 8 73.07 -25.51 20.65
CA PRO A 8 72.51 -26.61 19.82
C PRO A 8 71.60 -26.12 18.64
N ILE A 9 70.89 -27.05 17.95
CA ILE A 9 69.54 -26.95 17.33
C ILE A 9 69.50 -27.52 15.90
N LEU A 10 68.83 -28.67 15.70
CA LEU A 10 67.58 -28.82 14.91
C LEU A 10 67.19 -30.31 14.88
N LEU A 11 65.97 -30.64 15.32
CA LEU A 11 65.40 -31.98 15.33
C LEU A 11 64.12 -31.97 14.47
N LEU A 12 64.08 -32.84 13.46
CA LEU A 12 62.94 -33.10 12.59
C LEU A 12 61.85 -33.87 13.36
N LEU A 13 60.59 -33.44 13.25
CA LEU A 13 59.42 -34.22 13.69
C LEU A 13 58.30 -34.11 12.66
N LEU A 14 57.90 -35.27 12.14
CA LEU A 14 56.72 -35.52 11.31
C LEU A 14 55.44 -35.29 12.12
N LEU A 15 54.54 -34.44 11.62
CA LEU A 15 53.19 -34.24 12.17
C LEU A 15 52.15 -34.64 11.12
N VAL A 16 51.39 -35.69 11.45
CA VAL A 16 50.16 -36.10 10.76
C VAL A 16 49.08 -35.08 11.13
N PHE A 17 48.62 -34.29 10.15
CA PHE A 17 47.47 -33.42 10.31
C PHE A 17 46.18 -34.24 10.23
N SER A 18 45.56 -34.54 11.37
CA SER A 18 44.14 -34.90 11.44
C SER A 18 43.32 -33.61 11.44
N CYS A 19 42.72 -33.29 10.29
CA CYS A 19 41.73 -32.23 10.17
C CYS A 19 40.42 -32.73 10.77
N SER A 20 40.18 -32.48 12.05
CA SER A 20 38.87 -32.67 12.68
C SER A 20 38.01 -31.45 12.37
N THR A 21 37.20 -31.54 11.33
CA THR A 21 36.01 -30.69 11.17
C THR A 21 35.08 -30.98 12.33
N ILE A 22 35.05 -30.09 13.32
CA ILE A 22 34.03 -30.11 14.37
C ILE A 22 32.72 -29.71 13.68
N ILE A 23 31.95 -30.71 13.25
CA ILE A 23 30.54 -30.53 12.92
C ILE A 23 29.85 -30.34 14.27
N ASN A 24 29.54 -29.09 14.61
CA ASN A 24 28.78 -28.77 15.80
C ASN A 24 27.34 -29.27 15.56
N CYS A 25 27.05 -30.50 15.98
CA CYS A 25 25.73 -31.09 15.83
C CYS A 25 24.82 -30.49 16.91
N GLN A 26 24.20 -29.36 16.58
CA GLN A 26 23.24 -28.68 17.44
C GLN A 26 22.02 -29.60 17.62
N SER A 27 21.63 -29.86 18.86
CA SER A 27 20.51 -30.76 19.12
C SER A 27 19.18 -30.05 18.89
N ILE A 28 18.13 -30.78 18.54
CA ILE A 28 16.78 -30.23 18.38
C ILE A 28 16.25 -29.53 19.65
N ASN A 29 16.74 -29.93 20.85
CA ASN A 29 16.39 -29.24 22.08
C ASN A 29 17.06 -27.85 22.16
N ASP A 30 18.25 -27.70 21.59
CA ASP A 30 18.95 -26.42 21.48
C ASP A 30 18.23 -25.49 20.50
N ASP A 31 17.68 -26.03 19.39
CA ASP A 31 16.85 -25.27 18.45
C ASP A 31 15.59 -24.71 19.13
N ILE A 32 14.85 -25.54 19.88
CA ILE A 32 13.63 -25.12 20.60
C ILE A 32 13.96 -24.03 21.62
N ALA A 33 15.03 -24.22 22.41
CA ALA A 33 15.45 -23.23 23.40
C ALA A 33 15.86 -21.91 22.74
N MET A 34 16.58 -21.96 21.63
CA MET A 34 17.01 -20.78 20.89
C MET A 34 15.84 -20.01 20.27
N ILE A 35 14.88 -20.71 19.65
CA ILE A 35 13.69 -20.08 19.08
C ILE A 35 12.84 -19.48 20.21
N ARG A 36 12.60 -20.23 21.29
CA ARG A 36 11.85 -19.74 22.46
C ARG A 36 12.45 -18.44 22.99
N GLN A 37 13.76 -18.41 23.19
CA GLN A 37 14.45 -17.22 23.71
C GLN A 37 14.29 -16.02 22.76
N ARG A 38 14.47 -16.23 21.45
CA ARG A 38 14.32 -15.15 20.45
C ARG A 38 12.90 -14.62 20.35
N VAL A 39 11.89 -15.50 20.41
CA VAL A 39 10.48 -15.10 20.44
C VAL A 39 10.19 -14.25 21.67
N LEU A 40 10.68 -14.66 22.84
CA LEU A 40 10.54 -13.89 24.07
C LEU A 40 11.20 -12.51 23.92
N GLU A 41 12.45 -12.44 23.47
CA GLU A 41 13.20 -11.18 23.35
C GLU A 41 12.68 -10.23 22.27
N MET A 42 12.24 -10.76 21.13
CA MET A 42 11.87 -9.95 19.96
C MET A 42 10.42 -9.51 19.96
N VAL A 43 9.53 -10.26 20.61
CA VAL A 43 8.07 -10.10 20.43
C VAL A 43 7.33 -9.93 21.75
N ILE A 44 7.61 -10.78 22.73
CA ILE A 44 6.76 -10.89 23.91
C ILE A 44 7.24 -10.03 25.07
N TRP A 45 8.55 -9.99 25.33
CA TRP A 45 9.10 -9.19 26.41
C TRP A 45 9.19 -7.70 26.03
N PRO A 46 9.08 -6.82 27.04
CA PRO A 46 9.29 -5.40 26.84
C PRO A 46 10.77 -5.09 26.55
N THR A 47 11.01 -3.86 26.12
CA THR A 47 12.37 -3.34 25.93
C THR A 47 12.87 -2.67 27.22
N MET A 48 14.18 -2.42 27.31
CA MET A 48 14.78 -1.66 28.42
C MET A 48 14.18 -0.25 28.59
N ASN A 49 13.65 0.34 27.52
CA ASN A 49 13.07 1.68 27.57
C ASN A 49 11.61 1.65 28.08
N THR A 50 10.89 0.55 27.87
CA THR A 50 9.47 0.44 28.23
C THR A 50 9.23 -0.27 29.56
N ILE A 51 10.21 -1.06 30.05
CA ILE A 51 10.04 -1.89 31.25
C ILE A 51 9.60 -1.10 32.49
N SER A 52 10.11 0.12 32.72
CA SER A 52 9.70 0.93 33.88
C SER A 52 8.18 1.21 33.89
N ASN A 53 7.62 1.55 32.73
CA ASN A 53 6.18 1.79 32.58
C ASN A 53 5.38 0.49 32.76
N ILE A 54 5.89 -0.63 32.25
CA ILE A 54 5.29 -1.96 32.42
C ILE A 54 5.27 -2.37 33.90
N VAL A 55 6.35 -2.14 34.65
CA VAL A 55 6.41 -2.42 36.09
C VAL A 55 5.42 -1.55 36.85
N HIS A 56 5.35 -0.25 36.57
CA HIS A 56 4.37 0.64 37.22
C HIS A 56 2.93 0.19 36.95
N ALA A 57 2.61 -0.15 35.70
CA ALA A 57 1.28 -0.65 35.33
C ALA A 57 0.98 -1.99 36.02
N ALA A 58 1.92 -2.93 36.04
CA ALA A 58 1.76 -4.23 36.71
C ALA A 58 1.46 -4.09 38.21
N ILE A 59 2.20 -3.23 38.92
CA ILE A 59 1.95 -2.94 40.35
C ILE A 59 0.57 -2.31 40.52
N PHE A 60 0.24 -1.30 39.70
CA PHE A 60 -1.05 -0.63 39.75
C PHE A 60 -2.22 -1.61 39.55
N TYR A 61 -2.14 -2.48 38.54
CA TYR A 61 -3.18 -3.48 38.29
C TYR A 61 -3.29 -4.48 39.44
N ASN A 62 -2.16 -4.91 40.02
CA ASN A 62 -2.17 -5.78 41.19
C ASN A 62 -2.85 -5.13 42.40
N GLU A 63 -2.67 -3.83 42.61
CA GLU A 63 -3.29 -3.08 43.71
C GLU A 63 -4.78 -2.78 43.50
N LYS A 64 -5.21 -2.60 42.24
CA LYS A 64 -6.61 -2.33 41.88
C LYS A 64 -7.48 -3.58 41.77
N MET A 65 -6.86 -4.74 41.82
CA MET A 65 -7.55 -6.01 41.75
C MET A 65 -8.24 -6.32 43.09
N ASN A 66 -9.51 -6.73 43.06
CA ASN A 66 -10.24 -7.10 44.26
C ASN A 66 -9.85 -8.50 44.78
N ASN A 67 -10.37 -8.90 45.95
CA ASN A 67 -10.06 -10.19 46.57
C ASN A 67 -10.50 -11.42 45.75
N SER A 68 -11.35 -11.25 44.74
CA SER A 68 -11.76 -12.31 43.82
C SER A 68 -10.98 -12.29 42.50
N CYS A 69 -9.96 -11.44 42.40
CA CYS A 69 -9.07 -11.28 41.25
C CYS A 69 -9.76 -10.69 40.00
N TYR A 70 -10.73 -9.80 40.21
CA TYR A 70 -11.37 -9.00 39.17
C TYR A 70 -10.95 -7.53 39.29
N TRP A 71 -10.98 -6.84 38.15
CA TRP A 71 -10.95 -5.39 38.06
C TRP A 71 -12.35 -4.83 37.84
N GLU A 72 -12.82 -3.95 38.72
CA GLU A 72 -14.19 -3.41 38.68
C GLU A 72 -14.45 -2.46 37.49
N ASP A 73 -13.40 -1.92 36.90
CA ASP A 73 -13.48 -1.01 35.75
C ASP A 73 -13.60 -1.74 34.40
N ILE A 74 -13.55 -3.08 34.39
CA ILE A 74 -13.70 -3.89 33.17
C ILE A 74 -15.16 -4.35 33.00
N ASN A 75 -15.73 -4.10 31.81
CA ASN A 75 -17.04 -4.62 31.44
C ASN A 75 -16.94 -6.09 30.96
N TYR A 76 -17.13 -7.04 31.88
CA TYR A 76 -17.14 -8.48 31.58
C TYR A 76 -18.40 -8.98 30.85
N ALA A 77 -19.40 -8.11 30.64
CA ALA A 77 -20.61 -8.43 29.87
C ALA A 77 -20.55 -7.89 28.43
N ASP A 78 -19.44 -7.26 28.02
CA ASP A 78 -19.28 -6.71 26.69
C ASP A 78 -19.27 -7.80 25.61
N ARG A 79 -19.96 -7.53 24.50
CA ARG A 79 -20.10 -8.42 23.34
C ARG A 79 -19.87 -7.68 22.01
N THR A 80 -19.24 -6.51 22.07
CA THR A 80 -18.94 -5.68 20.90
C THR A 80 -17.99 -6.44 19.95
N LEU A 81 -18.23 -6.33 18.63
CA LEU A 81 -17.59 -7.17 17.61
C LEU A 81 -16.22 -6.66 17.16
N ALA A 82 -16.00 -5.34 17.21
CA ALA A 82 -14.77 -4.71 16.72
C ALA A 82 -13.73 -4.48 17.82
N ILE A 83 -14.18 -4.13 19.02
CA ILE A 83 -13.37 -3.91 20.23
C ILE A 83 -14.04 -4.69 21.35
N TRP A 84 -13.30 -5.47 22.12
CA TRP A 84 -13.87 -6.26 23.20
C TRP A 84 -13.31 -5.87 24.56
N ALA A 85 -14.08 -5.12 25.34
CA ALA A 85 -13.65 -4.59 26.63
C ALA A 85 -13.29 -5.69 27.64
N THR A 86 -13.89 -6.88 27.53
CA THR A 86 -13.56 -8.00 28.43
C THR A 86 -12.12 -8.50 28.23
N GLU A 87 -11.57 -8.46 27.02
CA GLU A 87 -10.20 -8.88 26.70
C GLU A 87 -9.13 -8.13 27.50
N GLU A 88 -9.42 -6.88 27.90
CA GLU A 88 -8.55 -6.04 28.73
C GLU A 88 -8.08 -6.75 30.01
N HIS A 89 -8.87 -7.70 30.53
CA HIS A 89 -8.47 -8.55 31.65
C HIS A 89 -7.16 -9.30 31.34
N LEU A 90 -7.08 -9.97 30.17
CA LEU A 90 -5.88 -10.69 29.78
C LEU A 90 -4.76 -9.77 29.31
N THR A 91 -5.06 -8.59 28.76
CA THR A 91 -4.06 -7.56 28.48
C THR A 91 -3.33 -7.13 29.75
N ARG A 92 -4.05 -6.89 30.85
CA ARG A 92 -3.46 -6.57 32.16
C ARG A 92 -2.65 -7.72 32.73
N VAL A 93 -3.16 -8.95 32.65
CA VAL A 93 -2.41 -10.16 33.04
C VAL A 93 -1.11 -10.29 32.24
N ASN A 94 -1.15 -10.04 30.93
CA ASN A 94 0.05 -10.07 30.09
C ASN A 94 1.10 -9.05 30.57
N ILE A 95 0.70 -7.82 30.90
CA ILE A 95 1.58 -6.79 31.47
C ILE A 95 2.19 -7.23 32.81
N MET A 96 1.39 -7.85 33.69
CA MET A 96 1.87 -8.37 34.96
C MET A 96 2.91 -9.49 34.77
N ILE A 97 2.66 -10.43 33.85
CA ILE A 97 3.58 -11.53 33.56
C ILE A 97 4.85 -11.02 32.85
N GLN A 98 4.75 -10.03 31.97
CA GLN A 98 5.92 -9.35 31.38
C GLN A 98 6.81 -8.74 32.47
N ALA A 99 6.22 -8.02 33.43
CA ALA A 99 6.96 -7.46 34.56
C ALA A 99 7.61 -8.54 35.44
N LEU A 100 6.97 -9.70 35.62
CA LEU A 100 7.50 -10.79 36.44
C LEU A 100 8.65 -11.56 35.76
N THR A 101 8.62 -11.69 34.43
CA THR A 101 9.47 -12.64 33.70
C THR A 101 10.62 -11.97 32.96
N PHE A 102 10.50 -10.68 32.62
CA PHE A 102 11.55 -9.98 31.90
C PHE A 102 12.86 -9.94 32.72
N PRO A 103 14.01 -10.37 32.16
CA PRO A 103 15.25 -10.53 32.92
C PRO A 103 15.74 -9.28 33.67
N ASN A 104 15.48 -8.09 33.13
CA ASN A 104 15.91 -6.80 33.70
C ASN A 104 14.80 -6.04 34.45
N SER A 105 13.70 -6.71 34.78
CA SER A 105 12.64 -6.10 35.59
C SER A 105 13.05 -5.96 37.05
N SER A 106 12.68 -4.84 37.68
CA SER A 106 12.90 -4.61 39.12
C SER A 106 11.99 -5.45 40.02
N VAL A 107 10.90 -6.00 39.47
CA VAL A 107 9.95 -6.89 40.15
C VAL A 107 9.99 -8.32 39.61
N LYS A 108 11.11 -8.68 38.98
CA LYS A 108 11.33 -10.04 38.48
C LYS A 108 11.14 -11.04 39.63
N ASN A 109 10.28 -12.04 39.42
CA ASN A 109 9.92 -13.04 40.42
C ASN A 109 9.37 -12.48 41.75
N ASP A 110 8.79 -11.27 41.77
CA ASP A 110 8.15 -10.72 42.98
C ASP A 110 6.98 -11.62 43.43
N PRO A 111 6.99 -12.18 44.66
CA PRO A 111 5.98 -13.15 45.09
C PRO A 111 4.56 -12.59 45.14
N LYS A 112 4.40 -11.31 45.52
CA LYS A 112 3.08 -10.68 45.66
C LYS A 112 2.46 -10.45 44.29
N LEU A 113 3.24 -9.97 43.34
CA LEU A 113 2.80 -9.79 41.95
C LEU A 113 2.56 -11.14 41.28
N ALA A 114 3.38 -12.16 41.54
CA ALA A 114 3.18 -13.50 41.01
C ALA A 114 1.85 -14.11 41.46
N ILE A 115 1.55 -14.05 42.77
CA ILE A 115 0.25 -14.51 43.31
C ILE A 115 -0.91 -13.80 42.61
N GLY A 116 -0.81 -12.48 42.43
CA GLY A 116 -1.85 -11.71 41.76
C GLY A 116 -2.02 -12.08 40.28
N ALA A 117 -0.91 -12.19 39.54
CA ALA A 117 -0.92 -12.52 38.12
C ALA A 117 -1.53 -13.90 37.86
N HIS A 118 -1.11 -14.93 38.62
CA HIS A 118 -1.70 -16.27 38.53
C HIS A 118 -3.17 -16.28 38.96
N CYS A 119 -3.55 -15.51 39.97
CA CYS A 119 -4.95 -15.44 40.40
C CYS A 119 -5.86 -14.84 39.31
N ALA A 120 -5.46 -13.72 38.71
CA ALA A 120 -6.17 -13.10 37.60
C ALA A 120 -6.21 -14.03 36.37
N LEU A 121 -5.07 -14.62 35.97
CA LEU A 121 -5.03 -15.58 34.87
C LEU A 121 -6.03 -16.71 35.08
N ASN A 122 -6.06 -17.31 36.27
CA ASN A 122 -6.99 -18.38 36.60
C ASN A 122 -8.46 -17.94 36.57
N VAL A 123 -8.78 -16.69 36.90
CA VAL A 123 -10.13 -16.15 36.72
C VAL A 123 -10.57 -16.27 35.26
N TRP A 124 -9.72 -15.86 34.31
CA TRP A 124 -10.01 -16.05 32.88
C TRP A 124 -10.14 -17.52 32.51
N LEU A 125 -9.16 -18.35 32.88
CA LEU A 125 -9.12 -19.76 32.48
C LEU A 125 -10.31 -20.59 33.03
N ILE A 126 -10.91 -20.16 34.13
CA ILE A 126 -12.13 -20.77 34.71
C ILE A 126 -13.38 -20.25 34.01
N ARG A 127 -13.46 -18.95 33.76
CA ARG A 127 -14.67 -18.29 33.22
C ARG A 127 -14.84 -18.46 31.73
N ASP A 128 -13.72 -18.45 31.01
CA ASP A 128 -13.62 -18.72 29.58
C ASP A 128 -14.63 -17.90 28.76
N TRP A 129 -14.59 -16.58 28.94
CA TRP A 129 -15.48 -15.67 28.24
C TRP A 129 -15.32 -15.80 26.72
N LEU A 130 -16.45 -15.69 26.01
CA LEU A 130 -16.51 -15.74 24.55
C LEU A 130 -17.16 -14.47 23.99
N ASN A 131 -16.62 -13.99 22.87
CA ASN A 131 -17.18 -12.90 22.09
C ASN A 131 -18.02 -13.45 20.91
N PRO A 132 -19.06 -12.76 20.42
CA PRO A 132 -19.76 -13.19 19.20
C PRO A 132 -18.87 -13.17 17.94
N ASN A 133 -17.84 -12.34 17.89
CA ASN A 133 -16.83 -12.38 16.84
C ASN A 133 -15.85 -13.53 17.11
N TRP A 134 -15.82 -14.50 16.19
CA TRP A 134 -14.97 -15.69 16.25
C TRP A 134 -13.49 -15.37 16.42
N TRP A 135 -13.03 -14.23 15.86
CA TRP A 135 -11.62 -13.85 15.85
C TRP A 135 -11.06 -13.72 17.27
N PHE A 136 -11.80 -13.15 18.23
CA PHE A 136 -11.32 -13.10 19.61
C PHE A 136 -11.17 -14.50 20.20
N ASN A 137 -12.11 -15.40 19.92
CA ASN A 137 -12.15 -16.72 20.53
C ASN A 137 -11.10 -17.69 19.95
N GLN A 138 -10.77 -17.53 18.66
CA GLN A 138 -9.88 -18.44 17.94
C GLN A 138 -8.50 -17.84 17.64
N ILE A 139 -8.34 -16.53 17.76
CA ILE A 139 -7.07 -15.83 17.47
C ILE A 139 -6.66 -14.94 18.65
N GLY A 140 -7.42 -13.88 18.97
CA GLY A 140 -7.01 -12.86 19.94
C GLY A 140 -6.66 -13.43 21.33
N ILE A 141 -7.62 -14.12 21.95
CA ILE A 141 -7.43 -14.73 23.28
C ILE A 141 -6.39 -15.84 23.25
N PRO A 142 -6.43 -16.82 22.32
CA PRO A 142 -5.38 -17.82 22.19
C PRO A 142 -3.96 -17.24 22.05
N LEU A 143 -3.76 -16.14 21.30
CA LEU A 143 -2.47 -15.46 21.19
C LEU A 143 -2.00 -14.95 22.55
N LEU A 144 -2.89 -14.28 23.31
CA LEU A 144 -2.58 -13.76 24.65
C LEU A 144 -2.24 -14.88 25.63
N VAL A 145 -3.07 -15.93 25.72
CA VAL A 145 -2.83 -16.97 26.73
C VAL A 145 -1.63 -17.85 26.40
N THR A 146 -1.34 -18.09 25.11
CA THR A 146 -0.15 -18.86 24.73
C THR A 146 1.15 -18.06 24.89
N SER A 147 1.13 -16.73 24.70
CA SER A 147 2.28 -15.87 25.02
C SER A 147 2.55 -15.82 26.52
N GLN A 148 1.50 -15.76 27.35
CA GLN A 148 1.60 -15.83 28.81
C GLN A 148 2.19 -17.17 29.27
N LEU A 149 1.72 -18.29 28.72
CA LEU A 149 2.30 -19.60 28.98
C LEU A 149 3.78 -19.67 28.59
N LEU A 150 4.14 -19.09 27.44
CA LEU A 150 5.53 -19.05 26.98
C LEU A 150 6.44 -18.24 27.91
N MET A 151 5.95 -17.12 28.46
CA MET A 151 6.68 -16.31 29.46
C MET A 151 6.83 -17.02 30.80
N LEU A 152 5.75 -17.67 31.28
CA LEU A 152 5.76 -18.35 32.58
C LEU A 152 6.71 -19.54 32.57
N GLY A 153 6.81 -20.28 31.45
CA GLY A 153 7.68 -21.44 31.33
C GLY A 153 7.45 -22.43 32.47
N ASP A 154 8.52 -22.81 33.18
CA ASP A 154 8.46 -23.76 34.30
C ASP A 154 7.68 -23.23 35.53
N ASN A 155 7.37 -21.92 35.58
CA ASN A 155 6.55 -21.33 36.65
C ASN A 155 5.04 -21.46 36.37
N ALA A 156 4.62 -21.93 35.19
CA ALA A 156 3.22 -22.18 34.91
C ALA A 156 2.70 -23.39 35.72
N THR A 157 1.51 -23.27 36.29
CA THR A 157 0.86 -24.38 36.99
C THR A 157 0.33 -25.43 36.00
N ASN A 158 0.18 -26.68 36.45
CA ASN A 158 -0.44 -27.73 35.63
C ASN A 158 -1.85 -27.36 35.15
N PHE A 159 -2.61 -26.63 35.99
CA PHE A 159 -3.94 -26.13 35.63
C PHE A 159 -3.86 -25.11 34.48
N GLU A 160 -2.94 -24.15 34.55
CA GLU A 160 -2.72 -23.16 33.49
C GLU A 160 -2.28 -23.82 32.20
N ILE A 161 -1.29 -24.74 32.24
CA ILE A 161 -0.83 -25.48 31.06
C ILE A 161 -2.00 -26.20 30.39
N GLN A 162 -2.82 -26.92 31.17
CA GLN A 162 -3.97 -27.65 30.64
C GLN A 162 -5.00 -26.70 30.01
N LYS A 163 -5.43 -25.66 30.73
CA LYS A 163 -6.48 -24.74 30.25
C LYS A 163 -6.05 -23.89 29.08
N ILE A 164 -4.82 -23.40 29.08
CA ILE A 164 -4.26 -22.65 27.95
C ILE A 164 -4.14 -23.56 26.73
N THR A 165 -3.74 -24.81 26.93
CA THR A 165 -3.73 -25.82 25.85
C THR A 165 -5.15 -26.02 25.28
N GLU A 166 -6.17 -26.22 26.13
CA GLU A 166 -7.58 -26.32 25.71
C GLU A 166 -8.05 -25.09 24.90
N ILE A 167 -7.76 -23.87 25.37
CA ILE A 167 -8.12 -22.63 24.67
C ILE A 167 -7.38 -22.52 23.32
N SER A 168 -6.09 -22.82 23.29
CA SER A 168 -5.28 -22.72 22.07
C SER A 168 -5.69 -23.70 20.97
N PHE A 169 -6.39 -24.80 21.31
CA PHE A 169 -6.92 -25.74 20.33
C PHE A 169 -8.18 -25.23 19.61
N ARG A 170 -8.73 -24.07 20.01
CA ARG A 170 -9.73 -23.34 19.19
C ARG A 170 -9.15 -22.85 17.87
N SER A 171 -7.83 -22.71 17.81
CA SER A 171 -7.07 -22.31 16.63
C SER A 171 -6.72 -23.52 15.77
N ASN A 172 -7.70 -24.40 15.52
CA ASN A 172 -7.54 -25.67 14.81
C ASN A 172 -7.48 -25.48 13.28
N TRP A 173 -6.46 -24.76 12.81
CA TRP A 173 -6.24 -24.44 11.39
C TRP A 173 -6.12 -25.68 10.48
N TRP A 174 -5.88 -26.86 11.05
CA TRP A 174 -5.83 -28.15 10.34
C TRP A 174 -7.20 -28.83 10.16
N GLU A 175 -8.19 -28.50 11.00
CA GLU A 175 -9.56 -29.05 10.91
C GLU A 175 -10.49 -28.14 10.12
N HIS A 176 -10.31 -26.82 10.28
CA HIS A 176 -11.05 -25.80 9.56
C HIS A 176 -10.01 -24.93 8.88
N ASP A 177 -9.76 -25.18 7.59
CA ASP A 177 -8.81 -24.39 6.82
C ASP A 177 -9.25 -22.92 6.84
N PRO A 178 -8.54 -22.02 7.56
CA PRO A 178 -8.88 -20.60 7.59
C PRO A 178 -8.52 -19.92 6.26
N GLY A 179 -7.99 -20.68 5.30
CA GLY A 179 -7.46 -20.24 4.03
C GLY A 179 -5.98 -19.91 4.13
N THR A 180 -5.62 -18.70 3.76
CA THR A 180 -4.25 -18.17 3.70
C THR A 180 -4.14 -16.90 4.53
N GLY A 181 -2.97 -16.27 4.55
CA GLY A 181 -2.79 -14.91 5.05
C GLY A 181 -2.88 -14.76 6.57
N ALA A 182 -3.17 -13.53 7.03
CA ALA A 182 -3.00 -13.14 8.43
C ALA A 182 -3.72 -14.07 9.43
N ASN A 183 -4.96 -14.47 9.14
CA ASN A 183 -5.72 -15.37 10.03
C ASN A 183 -5.02 -16.72 10.23
N LEU A 184 -4.58 -17.35 9.13
CA LEU A 184 -3.83 -18.60 9.20
C LEU A 184 -2.55 -18.42 10.01
N ILE A 185 -1.77 -17.38 9.72
CA ILE A 185 -0.45 -17.19 10.32
C ILE A 185 -0.56 -16.92 11.82
N TRP A 186 -1.58 -16.18 12.27
CA TRP A 186 -1.85 -16.03 13.70
C TRP A 186 -2.24 -17.35 14.37
N MET A 187 -3.08 -18.17 13.72
CA MET A 187 -3.43 -19.50 14.25
C MET A 187 -2.20 -20.42 14.35
N ILE A 188 -1.29 -20.36 13.38
CA ILE A 188 -0.02 -21.07 13.45
C ILE A 188 0.87 -20.49 14.56
N GLN A 189 0.92 -19.17 14.72
CA GLN A 189 1.69 -18.52 15.80
C GLN A 189 1.25 -19.01 17.18
N ILE A 190 -0.06 -19.19 17.40
CA ILE A 190 -0.63 -19.77 18.62
C ILE A 190 -0.11 -21.18 18.86
N GLU A 191 -0.11 -22.03 17.81
CA GLU A 191 0.45 -23.37 17.88
C GLU A 191 1.96 -23.36 18.17
N LEU A 192 2.72 -22.48 17.52
CA LEU A 192 4.15 -22.35 17.75
C LEU A 192 4.42 -21.91 19.19
N TYR A 193 3.66 -20.96 19.73
CA TYR A 193 3.82 -20.51 21.12
C TYR A 193 3.51 -21.63 22.12
N ARG A 194 2.38 -22.34 21.96
CA ARG A 194 2.07 -23.52 22.76
C ARG A 194 3.19 -24.56 22.67
N SER A 195 3.65 -24.84 21.46
CA SER A 195 4.63 -25.90 21.20
C SER A 195 6.01 -25.57 21.74
N LEU A 196 6.42 -24.30 21.62
CA LEU A 196 7.63 -23.79 22.25
C LEU A 196 7.51 -23.86 23.78
N ALA A 197 6.36 -23.57 24.38
CA ALA A 197 6.21 -23.65 25.83
C ALA A 197 6.23 -25.09 26.36
N THR A 198 5.73 -26.04 25.57
CA THR A 198 5.55 -27.45 25.99
C THR A 198 6.60 -28.42 25.41
N ASN A 199 7.60 -27.91 24.67
CA ASN A 199 8.59 -28.69 23.93
C ASN A 199 7.97 -29.67 22.91
N ASN A 200 6.81 -29.34 22.33
CA ASN A 200 6.13 -30.18 21.35
C ASN A 200 6.77 -30.05 19.96
N ARG A 201 7.65 -31.00 19.61
CA ARG A 201 8.37 -31.01 18.32
C ARG A 201 7.44 -31.11 17.12
N THR A 202 6.42 -31.95 17.18
CA THR A 202 5.49 -32.17 16.07
C THR A 202 4.75 -30.89 15.70
N GLY A 203 4.29 -30.12 16.70
CA GLY A 203 3.62 -28.85 16.45
C GLY A 203 4.54 -27.77 15.86
N LEU A 204 5.84 -27.79 16.21
CA LEU A 204 6.82 -26.88 15.60
C LEU A 204 7.04 -27.20 14.12
N GLU A 205 7.28 -28.48 13.81
CA GLU A 205 7.49 -28.94 12.43
C GLU A 205 6.27 -28.63 11.54
N GLN A 206 5.07 -28.94 12.03
CA GLN A 206 3.81 -28.67 11.32
C GLN A 206 3.59 -27.17 11.14
N GLY A 207 3.74 -26.38 12.20
CA GLY A 207 3.54 -24.93 12.18
C GLY A 207 4.49 -24.22 11.22
N PHE A 208 5.82 -24.43 11.34
CA PHE A 208 6.79 -23.80 10.45
C PHE A 208 6.60 -24.23 8.99
N THR A 209 6.37 -25.52 8.74
CA THR A 209 6.15 -26.02 7.37
C THR A 209 4.95 -25.33 6.72
N ARG A 210 3.81 -25.26 7.41
CA ARG A 210 2.60 -24.62 6.86
C ARG A 210 2.77 -23.11 6.70
N MET A 211 3.45 -22.45 7.64
CA MET A 211 3.74 -21.01 7.57
C MET A 211 4.53 -20.65 6.32
N TRP A 212 5.60 -21.40 6.03
CA TRP A 212 6.45 -21.16 4.87
C TRP A 212 5.73 -21.38 3.54
N GLN A 213 4.80 -22.33 3.47
CA GLN A 213 3.95 -22.53 2.28
C GLN A 213 3.10 -21.31 1.91
N ASP A 214 2.85 -20.39 2.86
CA ASP A 214 2.09 -19.17 2.61
C ASP A 214 2.92 -18.06 1.94
N ILE A 215 4.26 -18.19 1.90
CA ILE A 215 5.16 -17.29 1.16
C ILE A 215 5.22 -17.73 -0.31
N VAL A 216 4.14 -17.45 -1.04
CA VAL A 216 3.98 -17.82 -2.44
C VAL A 216 3.21 -16.75 -3.21
N VAL A 217 3.56 -16.56 -4.48
CA VAL A 217 2.78 -15.73 -5.40
C VAL A 217 1.56 -16.53 -5.87
N LEU A 218 0.38 -15.99 -5.63
CA LEU A 218 -0.89 -16.61 -5.97
C LEU A 218 -1.39 -16.15 -7.34
N PRO A 219 -2.20 -16.99 -8.02
CA PRO A 219 -2.87 -16.58 -9.25
C PRO A 219 -3.89 -15.46 -8.97
N LEU A 220 -4.24 -14.70 -10.01
CA LEU A 220 -5.23 -13.62 -9.93
C LEU A 220 -6.52 -14.10 -9.26
N GLY A 221 -6.94 -13.38 -8.21
CA GLY A 221 -8.09 -13.73 -7.38
C GLY A 221 -7.76 -14.52 -6.12
N GLY A 222 -6.52 -14.98 -5.95
CA GLY A 222 -6.04 -15.60 -4.72
C GLY A 222 -5.85 -14.59 -3.58
N GLN A 223 -5.90 -15.05 -2.33
CA GLN A 223 -5.71 -14.21 -1.15
C GLN A 223 -4.27 -14.35 -0.64
N GLY A 224 -3.46 -13.31 -0.77
CA GLY A 224 -2.03 -13.30 -0.44
C GLY A 224 -1.25 -12.43 -1.42
N ILE A 225 0.02 -12.76 -1.64
CA ILE A 225 0.89 -12.05 -2.60
C ILE A 225 0.39 -12.30 -4.02
N GLN A 226 0.11 -11.23 -4.76
CA GLN A 226 -0.29 -11.26 -6.17
C GLN A 226 0.92 -11.16 -7.11
N SER A 227 0.71 -11.43 -8.40
CA SER A 227 1.76 -11.39 -9.44
C SER A 227 2.33 -10.00 -9.73
N ASP A 228 1.68 -8.92 -9.26
CA ASP A 228 2.20 -7.55 -9.29
C ASP A 228 2.84 -7.12 -7.96
N TRP A 229 2.98 -8.07 -7.01
CA TRP A 229 3.51 -7.90 -5.66
C TRP A 229 2.61 -7.13 -4.69
N SER A 230 1.36 -6.85 -5.06
CA SER A 230 0.36 -6.41 -4.08
C SER A 230 -0.07 -7.54 -3.15
N TYR A 231 -0.70 -7.20 -2.03
CA TYR A 231 -1.28 -8.17 -1.11
C TYR A 231 -2.81 -8.08 -1.09
N HIS A 232 -3.48 -9.19 -1.40
CA HIS A 232 -4.93 -9.29 -1.36
C HIS A 232 -5.41 -10.10 -0.16
N PHE A 233 -6.50 -9.65 0.47
CA PHE A 233 -7.17 -10.42 1.51
C PHE A 233 -8.68 -10.16 1.48
N HIS A 234 -9.46 -11.00 2.15
CA HIS A 234 -10.93 -10.94 2.12
C HIS A 234 -11.48 -10.87 0.69
N GLY A 235 -11.05 -11.83 -0.14
CA GLY A 235 -11.28 -11.84 -1.58
C GLY A 235 -10.24 -11.00 -2.32
N THR A 236 -10.70 -10.19 -3.27
CA THR A 236 -9.85 -9.43 -4.21
C THR A 236 -9.64 -7.97 -3.76
N GLN A 237 -9.40 -7.76 -2.47
CA GLN A 237 -9.19 -6.42 -1.90
C GLN A 237 -7.71 -6.16 -1.65
N LEU A 238 -7.21 -5.02 -2.12
CA LEU A 238 -5.87 -4.55 -1.77
C LEU A 238 -5.80 -4.17 -0.29
N LEU A 239 -5.02 -4.93 0.49
CA LEU A 239 -4.93 -4.82 1.96
C LEU A 239 -3.48 -4.90 2.48
N SER A 240 -2.51 -4.45 1.69
CA SER A 240 -1.08 -4.43 2.06
C SER A 240 -0.81 -3.73 3.38
N GLY A 241 -1.43 -2.57 3.65
CA GLY A 241 -1.21 -1.83 4.90
C GLY A 241 -2.02 -2.34 6.10
N ALA A 242 -2.90 -3.32 5.90
CA ALA A 242 -3.72 -3.93 6.95
C ALA A 242 -3.30 -5.39 7.15
N TYR A 243 -4.09 -6.34 6.66
CA TYR A 243 -3.79 -7.77 6.80
C TYR A 243 -2.47 -8.17 6.17
N GLY A 244 -2.00 -7.48 5.11
CA GLY A 244 -0.67 -7.69 4.55
C GLY A 244 0.45 -7.30 5.52
N GLN A 245 0.30 -6.19 6.25
CA GLN A 245 1.23 -5.76 7.29
C GLN A 245 1.26 -6.78 8.42
N ASP A 246 0.09 -7.20 8.90
CA ASP A 246 -0.04 -8.20 9.98
C ASP A 246 0.66 -9.52 9.61
N TRP A 247 0.41 -10.01 8.40
CA TRP A 247 1.07 -11.18 7.84
C TRP A 247 2.58 -10.99 7.77
N THR A 248 3.03 -9.84 7.28
CA THR A 248 4.45 -9.51 7.10
C THR A 248 5.20 -9.44 8.42
N LEU A 249 4.60 -8.84 9.45
CA LEU A 249 5.18 -8.78 10.79
C LEU A 249 5.38 -10.18 11.37
N ALA A 250 4.38 -11.06 11.23
CA ALA A 250 4.49 -12.44 11.66
C ALA A 250 5.58 -13.20 10.89
N MET A 251 5.70 -12.99 9.57
CA MET A 251 6.79 -13.56 8.77
C MET A 251 8.16 -13.09 9.27
N PHE A 252 8.36 -11.79 9.51
CA PHE A 252 9.62 -11.28 10.05
C PHE A 252 10.00 -11.94 11.37
N ILE A 253 9.04 -12.06 12.29
CA ILE A 253 9.26 -12.68 13.60
C ILE A 253 9.84 -14.07 13.44
N PHE A 254 9.17 -14.93 12.67
CA PHE A 254 9.54 -16.33 12.58
C PHE A 254 10.74 -16.59 11.68
N ILE A 255 10.97 -15.76 10.64
CA ILE A 255 12.18 -15.82 9.82
C ILE A 255 13.41 -15.55 10.71
N LEU A 256 13.35 -14.52 11.55
CA LEU A 256 14.47 -14.13 12.39
C LEU A 256 14.65 -15.07 13.59
N CYS A 257 13.56 -15.54 14.19
CA CYS A 257 13.63 -16.46 15.33
C CYS A 257 14.16 -17.85 14.94
N SER A 258 13.82 -18.35 13.74
CA SER A 258 14.23 -19.69 13.25
C SER A 258 15.63 -19.76 12.64
N ARG A 259 16.34 -18.64 12.46
CA ARG A 259 17.65 -18.61 11.82
C ARG A 259 18.67 -19.56 12.45
N ASN A 260 19.44 -20.30 11.64
CA ASN A 260 20.43 -21.29 12.10
C ASN A 260 19.80 -22.41 12.94
N THR A 261 18.56 -22.80 12.63
CA THR A 261 17.87 -23.98 13.18
C THR A 261 17.39 -24.83 12.02
N GLN A 262 16.94 -26.06 12.30
CA GLN A 262 16.30 -26.88 11.27
C GLN A 262 14.98 -26.31 10.71
N TYR A 263 14.41 -25.28 11.33
CA TYR A 263 13.14 -24.66 10.94
C TYR A 263 13.30 -23.41 10.08
N GLU A 264 14.53 -23.06 9.70
CA GLU A 264 14.83 -21.85 8.95
C GLU A 264 14.17 -21.82 7.55
N LEU A 265 13.83 -20.62 7.10
CA LEU A 265 13.20 -20.40 5.80
C LEU A 265 14.20 -20.64 4.66
N ASN A 266 13.76 -21.31 3.59
CA ASN A 266 14.63 -21.54 2.43
C ASN A 266 14.82 -20.27 1.57
N GLN A 267 15.86 -20.29 0.75
CA GLN A 267 16.26 -19.12 -0.03
C GLN A 267 15.25 -18.70 -1.10
N GLN A 268 14.50 -19.65 -1.67
CA GLN A 268 13.47 -19.34 -2.66
C GLN A 268 12.36 -18.48 -2.03
N GLN A 269 11.90 -18.83 -0.83
CA GLN A 269 10.88 -18.07 -0.12
C GLN A 269 11.43 -16.74 0.41
N ILE A 270 12.68 -16.68 0.85
CA ILE A 270 13.35 -15.41 1.20
C ILE A 270 13.32 -14.43 0.02
N ILE A 271 13.59 -14.92 -1.20
CA ILE A 271 13.56 -14.08 -2.43
C ILE A 271 12.13 -13.61 -2.72
N ILE A 272 11.11 -14.47 -2.60
CA ILE A 272 9.70 -14.08 -2.79
C ILE A 272 9.29 -13.01 -1.79
N PHE A 273 9.56 -13.21 -0.50
CA PHE A 273 9.24 -12.25 0.55
C PHE A 273 9.99 -10.93 0.34
N THR A 274 11.25 -10.99 -0.08
CA THR A 274 12.05 -9.79 -0.40
C THR A 274 11.45 -9.00 -1.57
N HIS A 275 11.06 -9.68 -2.66
CA HIS A 275 10.38 -9.03 -3.78
C HIS A 275 9.05 -8.41 -3.34
N PHE A 276 8.25 -9.13 -2.56
CA PHE A 276 7.01 -8.59 -2.01
C PHE A 276 7.23 -7.27 -1.26
N LEU A 277 8.25 -7.18 -0.39
CA LEU A 277 8.55 -5.94 0.33
C LEU A 277 8.99 -4.79 -0.61
N ILE A 278 9.96 -5.03 -1.49
CA ILE A 278 10.59 -3.95 -2.28
C ILE A 278 9.83 -3.60 -3.56
N GLN A 279 9.08 -4.55 -4.12
CA GLN A 279 8.25 -4.37 -5.32
C GLN A 279 6.78 -4.11 -4.96
N GLY A 280 6.30 -4.55 -3.80
CA GLY A 280 4.95 -4.27 -3.32
C GLY A 280 4.93 -3.10 -2.34
N ASP A 281 5.06 -3.43 -1.06
CA ASP A 281 4.83 -2.53 0.07
C ASP A 281 5.60 -1.20 -0.02
N ALA A 282 6.87 -1.25 -0.42
CA ALA A 282 7.71 -0.05 -0.53
C ALA A 282 7.11 1.03 -1.45
N TRP A 283 6.33 0.65 -2.47
CA TRP A 283 5.64 1.60 -3.35
C TRP A 283 4.41 2.24 -2.71
N MET A 284 3.73 1.51 -1.83
CA MET A 284 2.51 1.95 -1.13
C MET A 284 2.82 2.73 0.17
N ILE A 285 4.10 2.81 0.54
CA ILE A 285 4.59 3.53 1.72
C ILE A 285 5.15 4.90 1.31
N ILE A 286 4.61 5.95 1.91
CA ILE A 286 5.04 7.34 1.74
C ILE A 286 5.81 7.74 2.99
N ASN A 287 7.13 7.90 2.83
CA ASN A 287 8.11 7.99 3.92
C ASN A 287 8.06 6.74 4.81
N ASN A 288 7.36 6.82 5.94
CA ASN A 288 7.16 5.75 6.90
C ASN A 288 5.68 5.53 7.23
N ARG A 289 4.78 5.94 6.33
CA ARG A 289 3.34 5.80 6.46
C ARG A 289 2.72 5.12 5.26
N TRP A 290 1.75 4.26 5.46
CA TRP A 290 0.93 3.71 4.38
C TRP A 290 0.10 4.78 3.70
N ASP A 291 -0.10 4.65 2.39
CA ASP A 291 -1.29 5.21 1.75
C ASP A 291 -2.53 4.61 2.41
N TRP A 292 -3.45 5.45 2.86
CA TRP A 292 -4.63 4.98 3.57
C TRP A 292 -5.53 4.10 2.68
N GLN A 293 -5.40 4.20 1.36
CA GLN A 293 -6.13 3.38 0.39
C GLN A 293 -5.83 1.87 0.50
N VAL A 294 -4.76 1.48 1.19
CA VAL A 294 -4.34 0.07 1.36
C VAL A 294 -4.61 -0.49 2.77
N LEU A 295 -5.35 0.25 3.60
CA LEU A 295 -5.72 -0.12 4.98
C LEU A 295 -7.11 -0.80 5.07
N GLY A 296 -7.88 -0.80 3.99
CA GLY A 296 -9.22 -1.40 3.96
C GLY A 296 -10.19 -0.72 4.92
N ARG A 297 -11.00 -1.51 5.62
CA ARG A 297 -12.04 -0.98 6.53
C ARG A 297 -11.50 -0.31 7.79
N SER A 298 -10.23 -0.47 8.14
CA SER A 298 -9.69 0.07 9.39
C SER A 298 -9.57 1.59 9.37
N ILE A 299 -9.65 2.23 8.20
CA ILE A 299 -9.48 3.67 8.02
C ILE A 299 -10.38 4.53 8.92
N ASP A 300 -11.58 4.06 9.28
CA ASP A 300 -12.54 4.81 10.10
C ASP A 300 -12.51 4.43 11.59
N ARG A 301 -11.60 3.53 12.01
CA ARG A 301 -11.39 3.28 13.44
C ARG A 301 -10.80 4.51 14.12
N ALA A 302 -11.28 4.79 15.33
CA ALA A 302 -10.68 5.82 16.17
C ALA A 302 -9.21 5.45 16.48
N GLY A 303 -8.30 6.41 16.30
CA GLY A 303 -6.87 6.21 16.58
C GLY A 303 -6.09 5.42 15.53
N THR A 304 -6.69 5.16 14.35
CA THR A 304 -5.98 4.50 13.24
C THR A 304 -4.68 5.20 12.91
N SER A 305 -3.59 4.44 13.00
CA SER A 305 -2.27 4.92 12.63
C SER A 305 -1.98 4.55 11.18
N LEU A 306 -1.55 5.54 10.39
CA LEU A 306 -0.97 5.27 9.07
C LEU A 306 0.49 4.79 9.18
N GLN A 307 1.09 4.78 10.37
CA GLN A 307 2.50 4.43 10.58
C GLN A 307 2.75 2.97 10.17
N VAL A 308 3.82 2.75 9.41
CA VAL A 308 4.31 1.40 9.11
C VAL A 308 4.92 0.79 10.38
N GLU A 309 4.54 -0.45 10.69
CA GLU A 309 4.98 -1.15 11.90
C GLU A 309 6.26 -1.99 11.71
N PHE A 310 6.73 -2.11 10.47
CA PHE A 310 7.96 -2.81 10.15
C PHE A 310 9.15 -2.20 10.88
N GLN A 311 9.92 -3.05 11.57
CA GLN A 311 11.12 -2.63 12.25
C GLN A 311 12.28 -2.60 11.25
N SER A 312 12.88 -1.43 11.03
CA SER A 312 13.95 -1.27 10.04
C SER A 312 15.18 -2.15 10.32
N ASN A 313 15.44 -2.52 11.57
CA ASN A 313 16.49 -3.48 11.93
C ASN A 313 16.14 -4.93 11.52
N TRP A 314 14.85 -5.32 11.49
CA TRP A 314 14.40 -6.61 11.01
C TRP A 314 14.61 -6.73 9.49
N ILE A 315 14.29 -5.67 8.74
CA ILE A 315 14.57 -5.59 7.30
C ILE A 315 16.07 -5.70 7.03
N ARG A 316 16.91 -5.00 7.80
CA ARG A 316 18.37 -5.11 7.68
C ARG A 316 18.90 -6.50 8.03
N SER A 317 18.24 -7.20 8.95
CA SER A 317 18.58 -8.57 9.31
C SER A 317 18.19 -9.55 8.20
N LEU A 318 17.00 -9.39 7.62
CA LEU A 318 16.58 -10.12 6.41
C LEU A 318 17.57 -9.93 5.27
N ALA A 319 18.05 -8.70 5.06
CA ALA A 319 19.04 -8.40 4.01
C ALA A 319 20.38 -9.15 4.19
N GLN A 320 20.70 -9.64 5.40
CA GLN A 320 21.87 -10.51 5.60
C GLN A 320 21.61 -11.99 5.25
N LEU A 321 20.35 -12.38 5.08
CA LEU A 321 19.94 -13.73 4.68
C LEU A 321 19.82 -13.85 3.15
N VAL A 322 19.68 -12.73 2.45
CA VAL A 322 19.54 -12.72 0.99
C VAL A 322 20.88 -12.91 0.29
N GLU A 323 21.01 -13.96 -0.52
CA GLU A 323 22.20 -14.27 -1.31
C GLU A 323 22.41 -13.35 -2.53
N LEU A 324 21.36 -12.67 -3.01
CA LEU A 324 21.42 -11.80 -4.18
C LEU A 324 21.73 -10.36 -3.79
N ASP A 325 22.90 -9.85 -4.19
CA ASP A 325 23.40 -8.52 -3.80
C ASP A 325 22.45 -7.36 -4.14
N TYR A 326 21.79 -7.39 -5.29
CA TYR A 326 20.86 -6.33 -5.69
C TYR A 326 19.64 -6.25 -4.76
N LEU A 327 19.08 -7.41 -4.37
CA LEU A 327 17.97 -7.47 -3.42
C LEU A 327 18.39 -7.01 -2.02
N LYS A 328 19.61 -7.34 -1.61
CA LYS A 328 20.19 -6.85 -0.36
C LYS A 328 20.28 -5.32 -0.35
N ILE A 329 20.79 -4.73 -1.43
CA ILE A 329 20.89 -3.27 -1.58
C ILE A 329 19.49 -2.63 -1.51
N ASP A 330 18.51 -3.20 -2.21
CA ASP A 330 17.15 -2.66 -2.23
C ASP A 330 16.45 -2.76 -0.86
N LEU A 331 16.64 -3.85 -0.11
CA LEU A 331 16.14 -3.96 1.27
C LEU A 331 16.78 -2.94 2.21
N LEU A 332 18.11 -2.75 2.12
CA LEU A 332 18.80 -1.74 2.93
C LEU A 332 18.30 -0.33 2.59
N SER A 333 18.08 -0.06 1.31
CA SER A 333 17.48 1.18 0.82
C SER A 333 16.05 1.38 1.36
N PHE A 334 15.24 0.32 1.37
CA PHE A 334 13.90 0.34 1.95
C PHE A 334 13.92 0.64 3.46
N ALA A 335 14.79 -0.02 4.22
CA ALA A 335 14.97 0.24 5.65
C ALA A 335 15.43 1.68 5.92
N ASP A 336 16.32 2.23 5.09
CA ASP A 336 16.78 3.62 5.21
C ASP A 336 15.66 4.63 4.94
N ARG A 337 14.74 4.33 4.02
CA ARG A 337 13.54 5.15 3.77
C ARG A 337 12.57 5.15 4.94
N LEU A 338 12.33 3.98 5.56
CA LEU A 338 11.46 3.87 6.75
C LEU A 338 12.02 4.64 7.95
N ASP A 339 13.34 4.67 8.09
CA ASP A 339 14.03 5.48 9.11
C ASP A 339 14.07 6.98 8.76
N CYS A 340 13.50 7.39 7.62
CA CYS A 340 13.53 8.76 7.12
C CYS A 340 14.94 9.36 7.06
N LYS A 341 15.96 8.56 6.71
CA LYS A 341 17.33 9.06 6.59
C LYS A 341 17.46 10.08 5.47
N LEU A 342 18.19 11.17 5.72
CA LEU A 342 18.40 12.26 4.75
C LEU A 342 19.03 11.81 3.43
N ASN A 343 19.84 10.74 3.46
CA ASN A 343 20.54 10.19 2.30
C ASN A 343 19.95 8.86 1.80
N ALA A 344 18.74 8.49 2.26
CA ALA A 344 18.06 7.31 1.74
C ALA A 344 17.81 7.45 0.24
N THR A 345 18.05 6.38 -0.53
CA THR A 345 17.76 6.40 -1.97
C THR A 345 16.25 6.50 -2.19
N SER A 346 15.83 7.55 -2.90
CA SER A 346 14.44 7.77 -3.25
C SER A 346 13.93 6.67 -4.18
N LEU A 347 12.72 6.17 -3.88
CA LEU A 347 11.97 5.31 -4.80
C LEU A 347 11.21 6.22 -5.78
N ILE A 348 11.70 6.32 -7.01
CA ILE A 348 11.18 7.20 -8.07
C ILE A 348 10.72 6.34 -9.24
N GLY A 349 9.59 6.70 -9.83
CA GLY A 349 9.05 6.02 -11.00
C GLY A 349 7.53 5.96 -11.00
N ASN A 350 6.98 5.04 -11.77
CA ASN A 350 5.55 4.74 -11.81
C ASN A 350 5.32 3.23 -11.71
N LYS A 351 4.34 2.82 -10.93
CA LYS A 351 3.99 1.41 -10.79
C LYS A 351 2.48 1.21 -10.86
N HIS A 352 2.03 0.41 -11.82
CA HIS A 352 0.66 -0.06 -11.89
C HIS A 352 0.55 -1.46 -11.29
N PHE A 353 -0.25 -1.59 -10.23
CA PHE A 353 -0.65 -2.86 -9.63
C PHE A 353 -1.90 -3.37 -10.35
N TYR A 354 -1.66 -4.04 -11.49
CA TYR A 354 -2.69 -4.47 -12.43
C TYR A 354 -3.67 -5.50 -11.89
N THR A 355 -3.33 -6.20 -10.80
CA THR A 355 -4.26 -7.08 -10.08
C THR A 355 -5.13 -6.33 -9.09
N SER A 356 -4.73 -5.12 -8.68
CA SER A 356 -5.33 -4.35 -7.58
C SER A 356 -6.11 -3.11 -8.01
N ASP A 357 -6.13 -2.77 -9.30
CA ASP A 357 -6.69 -1.50 -9.80
C ASP A 357 -6.12 -0.28 -9.07
N TYR A 358 -4.82 -0.34 -8.77
CA TYR A 358 -4.09 0.67 -8.00
C TYR A 358 -2.82 1.09 -8.74
N GLN A 359 -2.47 2.38 -8.68
CA GLN A 359 -1.27 2.88 -9.34
C GLN A 359 -0.60 3.96 -8.50
N VAL A 360 0.73 3.91 -8.41
CA VAL A 360 1.54 4.89 -7.69
C VAL A 360 2.48 5.58 -8.67
N HIS A 361 2.60 6.90 -8.55
CA HIS A 361 3.60 7.69 -9.24
C HIS A 361 4.43 8.49 -8.22
N ARG A 362 5.75 8.32 -8.27
CA ARG A 362 6.68 8.87 -7.29
C ARG A 362 7.71 9.76 -7.97
N ARG A 363 7.92 10.93 -7.37
CA ARG A 363 8.98 11.88 -7.70
C ARG A 363 9.71 12.27 -6.41
N VAL A 364 10.83 12.96 -6.54
CA VAL A 364 11.75 13.25 -5.43
C VAL A 364 11.02 13.84 -4.21
N ASN A 365 10.08 14.75 -4.45
CA ASN A 365 9.41 15.51 -3.38
C ASN A 365 7.88 15.34 -3.35
N TRP A 366 7.32 14.44 -4.15
CA TRP A 366 5.87 14.19 -4.13
C TRP A 366 5.55 12.77 -4.61
N THR A 367 4.42 12.25 -4.16
CA THR A 367 3.87 10.96 -4.56
C THR A 367 2.38 11.12 -4.76
N THR A 368 1.84 10.49 -5.79
CA THR A 368 0.40 10.32 -5.95
C THR A 368 0.06 8.86 -6.09
N ALA A 369 -1.11 8.49 -5.60
CA ALA A 369 -1.61 7.14 -5.67
C ALA A 369 -3.11 7.16 -5.99
N ILE A 370 -3.50 6.34 -6.95
CA ILE A 370 -4.90 6.21 -7.38
C ILE A 370 -5.44 4.81 -7.11
N LYS A 371 -6.61 4.72 -6.47
CA LYS A 371 -7.37 3.47 -6.32
C LYS A 371 -8.66 3.53 -7.15
N MET A 372 -8.85 2.49 -7.95
CA MET A 372 -10.00 2.30 -8.82
C MET A 372 -10.75 1.02 -8.43
N GLN A 373 -11.79 0.67 -9.18
CA GLN A 373 -12.48 -0.61 -9.04
C GLN A 373 -12.84 -1.18 -10.42
N SER A 374 -12.84 -2.49 -10.53
CA SER A 374 -13.28 -3.21 -11.72
C SER A 374 -13.98 -4.51 -11.33
N ILE A 375 -14.40 -5.30 -12.32
CA ILE A 375 -14.89 -6.66 -12.09
C ILE A 375 -13.87 -7.59 -11.41
N ARG A 376 -12.57 -7.22 -11.40
CA ARG A 376 -11.47 -8.02 -10.83
C ARG A 376 -11.22 -7.73 -9.36
N THR A 377 -11.68 -6.58 -8.87
CA THR A 377 -11.32 -6.08 -7.55
C THR A 377 -12.54 -5.77 -6.71
N GLN A 378 -12.33 -5.73 -5.40
CA GLN A 378 -13.26 -5.14 -4.46
C GLN A 378 -12.54 -3.95 -3.81
N PRO A 379 -13.08 -2.72 -3.93
CA PRO A 379 -12.34 -1.54 -3.48
C PRO A 379 -12.28 -1.42 -1.96
N THR A 380 -13.29 -1.91 -1.25
CA THR A 380 -13.30 -1.90 0.21
C THR A 380 -14.32 -2.90 0.76
N GLU A 381 -14.40 -3.00 2.08
CA GLU A 381 -15.39 -3.78 2.82
C GLU A 381 -15.93 -2.97 3.99
N CYS A 382 -17.01 -3.46 4.58
CA CYS A 382 -17.70 -2.81 5.70
C CYS A 382 -18.24 -3.85 6.70
N ILE A 383 -17.31 -4.59 7.30
CA ILE A 383 -17.59 -5.70 8.23
C ILE A 383 -17.47 -5.20 9.68
N ASN A 384 -18.17 -5.83 10.62
CA ASN A 384 -18.12 -5.51 12.07
C ASN A 384 -18.51 -4.06 12.41
N TYR A 385 -19.41 -3.46 11.64
CA TYR A 385 -19.82 -2.05 11.74
C TYR A 385 -18.71 -1.03 11.44
N GLU A 386 -17.62 -1.47 10.81
CA GLU A 386 -16.53 -0.61 10.35
C GLU A 386 -16.78 -0.18 8.91
N ASN A 387 -16.25 0.98 8.52
CA ASN A 387 -16.29 1.56 7.19
C ASN A 387 -17.68 1.59 6.51
N GLN A 388 -18.72 1.93 7.27
CA GLN A 388 -20.11 1.88 6.80
C GLN A 388 -20.45 2.93 5.73
N LYS A 389 -19.55 3.88 5.47
CA LYS A 389 -19.71 4.95 4.46
C LYS A 389 -18.75 4.82 3.27
N GLY A 390 -18.03 3.70 3.19
CA GLY A 390 -16.93 3.49 2.23
C GLY A 390 -17.32 3.25 0.76
N GLU A 391 -18.56 3.53 0.35
CA GLU A 391 -19.05 3.26 -1.01
C GLU A 391 -18.11 3.83 -2.10
N ASN A 392 -17.65 5.07 -1.94
CA ASN A 392 -16.92 5.77 -3.00
C ASN A 392 -15.42 5.52 -3.03
N LEU A 393 -14.88 4.62 -2.19
CA LEU A 393 -13.43 4.39 -2.07
C LEU A 393 -12.79 3.72 -3.30
N GLY A 394 -13.59 3.20 -4.23
CA GLY A 394 -13.15 2.64 -5.50
C GLY A 394 -13.35 3.56 -6.71
N GLN A 395 -13.88 4.77 -6.52
CA GLN A 395 -14.34 5.62 -7.63
C GLN A 395 -13.21 6.48 -8.25
N GLY A 396 -11.99 5.96 -8.33
CA GLY A 396 -10.84 6.72 -8.84
C GLY A 396 -10.32 7.72 -7.80
N VAL A 397 -10.20 7.29 -6.55
CA VAL A 397 -9.67 8.11 -5.47
C VAL A 397 -8.20 8.43 -5.76
N LEU A 398 -7.84 9.71 -5.84
CA LEU A 398 -6.50 10.16 -6.21
C LEU A 398 -5.85 10.95 -5.07
N ASN A 399 -5.03 10.28 -4.27
CA ASN A 399 -4.28 10.91 -3.18
C ASN A 399 -3.01 11.58 -3.68
N ILE A 400 -2.67 12.74 -3.09
CA ILE A 400 -1.45 13.48 -3.40
C ILE A 400 -0.72 13.84 -2.10
N TYR A 401 0.48 13.31 -1.98
CA TYR A 401 1.40 13.50 -0.88
C TYR A 401 2.56 14.37 -1.34
N THR A 402 2.79 15.50 -0.69
CA THR A 402 3.95 16.36 -0.93
C THR A 402 5.02 16.08 0.14
N THR A 403 5.48 17.10 0.87
CA THR A 403 6.53 16.99 1.88
C THR A 403 6.09 16.26 3.15
N ASN A 404 4.79 16.02 3.33
CA ASN A 404 4.26 15.29 4.48
C ASN A 404 3.13 14.32 4.05
N ALA A 405 3.00 13.20 4.77
CA ALA A 405 1.90 12.23 4.59
C ALA A 405 0.78 12.36 5.64
N SER A 406 0.80 13.44 6.42
CA SER A 406 -0.16 13.71 7.49
C SER A 406 -1.43 14.42 7.01
N ASP A 407 -1.49 14.86 5.76
CA ASP A 407 -2.62 15.62 5.20
C ASP A 407 -3.94 14.81 5.14
N TYR A 408 -3.87 13.49 5.35
CA TYR A 408 -5.01 12.58 5.44
C TYR A 408 -5.16 11.89 6.82
N ARG A 409 -4.34 12.28 7.81
CA ARG A 409 -4.34 11.62 9.12
C ARG A 409 -5.62 11.93 9.88
N GLU A 410 -6.35 10.89 10.29
CA GLU A 410 -7.60 10.99 11.07
C GLU A 410 -8.65 11.89 10.40
N ILE A 411 -8.67 11.94 9.06
CA ILE A 411 -9.57 12.82 8.31
C ILE A 411 -10.99 12.23 8.17
N PHE A 412 -11.15 10.91 8.23
CA PHE A 412 -12.40 10.20 7.92
C PHE A 412 -13.64 10.63 8.73
N PRO A 413 -13.54 11.04 10.01
CA PRO A 413 -14.68 11.60 10.74
C PRO A 413 -15.11 13.00 10.24
N LEU A 414 -14.23 13.71 9.53
CA LEU A 414 -14.43 15.06 9.02
C LEU A 414 -14.79 15.08 7.53
N LEU A 415 -14.54 13.99 6.82
CA LEU A 415 -14.79 13.91 5.37
C LEU A 415 -16.29 13.85 5.05
N ASP A 416 -16.68 14.59 4.02
CA ASP A 416 -17.81 14.19 3.19
C ASP A 416 -17.40 13.01 2.30
N TRP A 417 -18.01 11.85 2.53
CA TRP A 417 -17.73 10.60 1.83
C TRP A 417 -18.19 10.59 0.37
N LYS A 418 -18.93 11.62 -0.07
CA LYS A 418 -19.27 11.88 -1.48
C LYS A 418 -18.37 12.95 -2.11
N SER A 419 -17.42 13.50 -1.35
CA SER A 419 -16.43 14.45 -1.83
C SER A 419 -15.00 14.02 -1.45
N ILE A 420 -14.57 12.86 -1.94
CA ILE A 420 -13.21 12.33 -1.77
C ILE A 420 -12.36 12.70 -2.99
N ASN A 421 -11.06 12.99 -2.83
CA ASN A 421 -10.20 13.40 -3.95
C ASN A 421 -10.33 12.50 -5.19
N GLY A 422 -10.59 13.09 -6.35
CA GLY A 422 -10.60 12.43 -7.66
C GLY A 422 -11.92 11.76 -8.05
N ILE A 423 -12.86 11.56 -7.12
CA ILE A 423 -14.11 10.86 -7.45
C ILE A 423 -15.06 11.74 -8.25
N THR A 424 -15.92 11.10 -9.05
CA THR A 424 -17.03 11.73 -9.76
C THR A 424 -18.30 10.97 -9.43
N VAL A 425 -19.21 11.59 -8.67
CA VAL A 425 -20.39 10.91 -8.12
C VAL A 425 -21.62 11.83 -8.11
N GLU A 426 -22.81 11.24 -8.09
CA GLU A 426 -24.06 11.96 -7.78
C GLU A 426 -23.99 12.43 -6.31
N HIS A 427 -23.89 13.73 -6.09
CA HIS A 427 -23.61 14.30 -4.78
C HIS A 427 -24.88 14.54 -3.94
N ASP A 428 -26.04 14.67 -4.57
CA ASP A 428 -27.31 14.95 -3.89
C ASP A 428 -28.16 13.70 -3.57
N ILE A 429 -27.62 12.50 -3.81
CA ILE A 429 -28.23 11.23 -3.41
C ILE A 429 -27.58 10.65 -2.13
N PRO A 430 -28.28 9.80 -1.37
CA PRO A 430 -27.70 9.13 -0.20
C PRO A 430 -26.63 8.12 -0.62
N ILE A 431 -25.67 7.88 0.29
CA ILE A 431 -24.70 6.77 0.18
C ILE A 431 -25.46 5.44 0.30
N GLU A 432 -25.08 4.46 -0.51
CA GLU A 432 -25.67 3.12 -0.45
C GLU A 432 -25.40 2.45 0.91
N PRO A 433 -26.39 1.75 1.48
CA PRO A 433 -26.18 1.02 2.72
C PRO A 433 -25.22 -0.15 2.49
N CYS A 434 -24.26 -0.30 3.40
CA CYS A 434 -23.47 -1.52 3.47
C CYS A 434 -24.36 -2.72 3.82
N THR A 435 -24.37 -3.75 2.98
CA THR A 435 -25.06 -5.01 3.26
C THR A 435 -24.13 -6.20 3.11
N ARG A 436 -24.09 -7.08 4.13
CA ARG A 436 -23.24 -8.28 4.15
C ARG A 436 -21.75 -7.99 3.85
N GLY A 437 -21.25 -6.83 4.30
CA GLY A 437 -19.84 -6.45 4.17
C GLY A 437 -19.45 -5.80 2.84
N ILE A 438 -20.40 -5.56 1.93
CA ILE A 438 -20.18 -4.94 0.62
C ILE A 438 -21.23 -3.86 0.30
N PHE A 439 -20.95 -3.04 -0.72
CA PHE A 439 -21.91 -2.10 -1.32
C PHE A 439 -22.31 -2.60 -2.72
N ASP A 440 -23.49 -2.17 -3.20
CA ASP A 440 -24.05 -2.59 -4.50
C ASP A 440 -23.42 -1.82 -5.68
N TRP A 441 -22.11 -1.96 -5.85
CA TRP A 441 -21.37 -1.28 -6.92
C TRP A 441 -21.69 -1.85 -8.31
N ILE A 442 -21.78 -0.95 -9.28
CA ILE A 442 -21.73 -1.31 -10.71
C ILE A 442 -20.25 -1.38 -11.12
N LYS A 443 -19.76 -2.60 -11.38
CA LYS A 443 -18.36 -2.85 -11.75
C LYS A 443 -18.21 -3.04 -13.26
N LEU A 444 -17.34 -2.25 -13.88
CA LEU A 444 -17.01 -2.35 -15.31
C LEU A 444 -15.66 -3.05 -15.53
N ASN A 445 -15.43 -3.51 -16.75
CA ASN A 445 -14.26 -4.33 -17.10
C ASN A 445 -13.07 -3.50 -17.60
N PHE A 446 -13.32 -2.36 -18.25
CA PHE A 446 -12.32 -1.50 -18.86
C PHE A 446 -11.78 -0.48 -17.85
N VAL A 447 -10.99 -1.00 -16.91
CA VAL A 447 -10.33 -0.25 -15.82
C VAL A 447 -8.93 -0.80 -15.68
N GLY A 448 -7.93 0.04 -15.38
CA GLY A 448 -6.55 -0.39 -15.21
C GLY A 448 -5.55 0.73 -15.52
N GLY A 449 -4.35 0.37 -15.95
CA GLY A 449 -3.30 1.33 -16.25
C GLY A 449 -2.13 0.71 -17.01
N VAL A 450 -1.22 1.58 -17.42
CA VAL A 450 0.03 1.25 -18.12
C VAL A 450 1.18 1.97 -17.43
N SER A 451 2.31 1.30 -17.27
CA SER A 451 3.54 1.86 -16.72
C SER A 451 4.75 1.42 -17.52
N ASP A 452 5.68 2.33 -17.78
CA ASP A 452 7.04 2.05 -18.29
C ASP A 452 8.10 2.10 -17.17
N ASP A 453 7.67 1.85 -15.92
CA ASP A 453 8.41 2.00 -14.66
C ASP A 453 8.80 3.44 -14.29
N SER A 454 8.71 4.40 -15.22
CA SER A 454 9.06 5.81 -14.99
C SER A 454 7.85 6.75 -15.00
N TYR A 455 6.92 6.50 -15.93
CA TYR A 455 5.70 7.24 -16.22
C TYR A 455 4.56 6.25 -16.42
N GLY A 456 3.33 6.76 -16.33
CA GLY A 456 2.17 5.91 -16.48
C GLY A 456 0.92 6.65 -16.87
N LEU A 457 -0.11 5.85 -17.13
CA LEU A 457 -1.48 6.28 -17.32
C LEU A 457 -2.41 5.32 -16.60
N SER A 458 -3.36 5.85 -15.84
CA SER A 458 -4.49 5.10 -15.29
C SER A 458 -5.74 5.45 -16.08
N MET A 459 -6.66 4.50 -16.21
CA MET A 459 -7.95 4.72 -16.85
C MET A 459 -9.05 3.92 -16.15
N MET A 460 -10.26 4.47 -16.18
CA MET A 460 -11.45 3.86 -15.60
C MET A 460 -12.67 4.25 -16.41
N ASP A 461 -13.35 3.25 -16.98
CA ASP A 461 -14.77 3.35 -17.30
C ASP A 461 -15.58 3.17 -16.01
N THR A 462 -16.41 4.14 -15.67
CA THR A 462 -17.17 4.18 -14.42
C THR A 462 -18.66 4.17 -14.70
N ALA A 463 -19.38 3.36 -13.93
CA ALA A 463 -20.81 3.49 -13.72
C ALA A 463 -21.08 3.51 -12.21
N THR A 464 -21.90 4.46 -11.74
CA THR A 464 -22.31 4.58 -10.33
C THR A 464 -23.72 5.13 -10.29
N HIS A 465 -24.65 4.39 -9.68
CA HIS A 465 -26.10 4.65 -9.76
C HIS A 465 -26.57 4.99 -11.20
N ASN A 466 -26.83 6.26 -11.52
CA ASN A 466 -27.31 6.74 -12.83
C ASN A 466 -26.24 7.51 -13.62
N LEU A 467 -25.03 7.61 -13.09
CA LEU A 467 -23.90 8.32 -13.67
C LEU A 467 -22.97 7.33 -14.39
N THR A 468 -22.59 7.66 -15.62
CA THR A 468 -21.49 6.99 -16.33
C THR A 468 -20.43 7.98 -16.76
N VAL A 469 -19.16 7.61 -16.73
CA VAL A 469 -18.06 8.48 -17.18
C VAL A 469 -16.81 7.68 -17.51
N LYS A 470 -16.11 8.06 -18.58
CA LYS A 470 -14.77 7.55 -18.90
C LYS A 470 -13.74 8.53 -18.38
N ARG A 471 -12.76 8.07 -17.61
CA ARG A 471 -11.75 8.93 -16.96
C ARG A 471 -10.35 8.37 -17.16
N SER A 472 -9.37 9.24 -17.36
CA SER A 472 -7.96 8.87 -17.39
C SER A 472 -7.09 9.88 -16.66
N TRP A 473 -5.99 9.39 -16.08
CA TRP A 473 -5.00 10.18 -15.36
C TRP A 473 -3.62 9.89 -15.96
N HIS A 474 -2.96 10.94 -16.44
CA HIS A 474 -1.68 10.87 -17.15
C HIS A 474 -0.59 11.45 -16.26
N PHE A 475 0.42 10.64 -15.90
CA PHE A 475 1.38 10.98 -14.85
C PHE A 475 2.73 11.39 -15.43
N TYR A 476 3.14 12.64 -15.18
CA TYR A 476 4.40 13.24 -15.62
C TYR A 476 5.18 13.83 -14.43
N ASP A 477 6.38 14.36 -14.68
CA ASP A 477 7.29 14.83 -13.63
C ASP A 477 6.70 15.94 -12.75
N ASP A 478 6.06 16.91 -13.39
CA ASP A 478 5.56 18.12 -12.74
C ASP A 478 4.04 18.11 -12.57
N ALA A 479 3.34 17.13 -13.17
CA ALA A 479 1.89 17.21 -13.31
C ALA A 479 1.20 15.85 -13.43
N VAL A 480 -0.06 15.83 -12.98
CA VAL A 480 -1.04 14.79 -13.32
C VAL A 480 -2.14 15.44 -14.14
N ILE A 481 -2.39 14.93 -15.35
CA ILE A 481 -3.45 15.44 -16.23
C ILE A 481 -4.63 14.49 -16.14
N ALA A 482 -5.77 14.99 -15.70
CA ALA A 482 -7.02 14.26 -15.61
C ALA A 482 -7.93 14.63 -16.78
N LEU A 483 -8.35 13.64 -17.56
CA LEU A 483 -9.26 13.79 -18.70
C LEU A 483 -10.49 12.93 -18.47
N ALA A 484 -11.66 13.49 -18.75
CA ALA A 484 -12.91 12.76 -18.68
C ALA A 484 -13.83 13.07 -19.85
N SER A 485 -14.44 12.03 -20.42
CA SER A 485 -15.43 12.18 -21.48
C SER A 485 -16.68 11.36 -21.18
N ASN A 486 -17.76 11.75 -21.84
CA ASN A 486 -19.03 11.05 -21.74
C ASN A 486 -19.52 10.92 -20.30
N LEU A 487 -19.33 11.98 -19.49
CA LEU A 487 -19.97 12.11 -18.19
C LEU A 487 -21.46 12.30 -18.43
N THR A 488 -22.22 11.23 -18.34
CA THR A 488 -23.66 11.19 -18.60
C THR A 488 -24.41 10.97 -17.31
N LEU A 489 -25.36 11.86 -17.03
CA LEU A 489 -26.34 11.71 -15.96
C LEU A 489 -27.73 11.74 -16.57
N ASN A 490 -28.54 10.71 -16.30
CA ASN A 490 -29.88 10.56 -16.88
C ASN A 490 -31.01 11.00 -15.94
N THR A 491 -30.68 11.34 -14.69
CA THR A 491 -31.60 11.78 -13.63
C THR A 491 -31.51 13.28 -13.41
N LYS A 492 -32.41 13.84 -12.59
CA LYS A 492 -32.41 15.25 -12.18
C LYS A 492 -31.58 15.48 -10.90
N ASN A 493 -30.47 14.76 -10.79
CA ASN A 493 -29.53 14.85 -9.69
C ASN A 493 -28.35 15.75 -10.09
N THR A 494 -27.49 16.04 -9.13
CA THR A 494 -26.29 16.87 -9.28
C THR A 494 -25.07 15.98 -9.14
N ALA A 495 -24.14 16.04 -10.10
CA ALA A 495 -22.88 15.31 -10.01
C ALA A 495 -21.71 16.24 -9.74
N TRP A 496 -20.82 15.83 -8.85
CA TRP A 496 -19.58 16.55 -8.54
C TRP A 496 -18.35 15.72 -8.94
N THR A 497 -17.33 16.39 -9.46
CA THR A 497 -15.95 15.88 -9.47
C THR A 497 -15.17 16.60 -8.39
N THR A 498 -14.72 15.88 -7.37
CA THR A 498 -13.94 16.48 -6.28
C THR A 498 -12.47 16.56 -6.66
N LEU A 499 -11.92 17.78 -6.70
CA LEU A 499 -10.52 18.04 -6.97
C LEU A 499 -9.66 17.91 -5.72
N VAL A 500 -10.19 18.40 -4.58
CA VAL A 500 -9.48 18.46 -3.30
C VAL A 500 -10.43 18.07 -2.16
N SER A 501 -9.91 17.29 -1.22
CA SER A 501 -10.55 16.88 0.03
C SER A 501 -9.44 16.43 1.00
N ARG A 502 -8.96 17.35 1.83
CA ARG A 502 -7.79 17.12 2.70
C ARG A 502 -7.77 18.02 3.93
N LEU A 503 -6.90 17.70 4.89
CA LEU A 503 -6.56 18.64 5.97
C LEU A 503 -5.76 19.81 5.41
N LEU A 504 -6.06 21.01 5.88
CA LEU A 504 -5.32 22.24 5.56
C LEU A 504 -5.02 23.00 6.85
N SER A 505 -4.03 22.51 7.61
CA SER A 505 -3.74 23.07 8.95
C SER A 505 -3.40 24.55 8.93
N LYS A 506 -2.79 25.05 7.84
CA LYS A 506 -2.34 26.43 7.66
C LYS A 506 -2.31 26.81 6.17
N GLY A 507 -2.15 28.10 5.88
CA GLY A 507 -2.13 28.67 4.53
C GLY A 507 -3.53 28.96 3.97
N ASN A 508 -3.59 29.71 2.88
CA ASN A 508 -4.85 30.14 2.27
C ASN A 508 -5.18 29.28 1.04
N VAL A 509 -6.47 29.19 0.71
CA VAL A 509 -6.90 28.75 -0.61
C VAL A 509 -6.91 29.98 -1.51
N THR A 510 -6.17 29.95 -2.61
CA THR A 510 -6.07 31.08 -3.54
C THR A 510 -6.62 30.69 -4.90
N ILE A 511 -7.41 31.56 -5.50
CA ILE A 511 -8.01 31.35 -6.82
C ILE A 511 -7.50 32.43 -7.77
N GLY A 512 -7.04 32.02 -8.95
CA GLY A 512 -6.73 32.90 -10.06
C GLY A 512 -7.72 32.72 -11.21
N PHE A 513 -8.06 33.83 -11.85
CA PHE A 513 -9.01 33.92 -12.96
C PHE A 513 -8.29 34.23 -14.28
N PHE A 514 -8.95 33.97 -15.40
CA PHE A 514 -8.40 34.27 -16.74
C PHE A 514 -8.23 35.78 -17.02
N ASN A 515 -8.86 36.65 -16.23
CA ASN A 515 -8.69 38.11 -16.27
C ASN A 515 -7.53 38.61 -15.40
N ASP A 516 -6.63 37.72 -14.97
CA ASP A 516 -5.48 37.97 -14.08
C ASP A 516 -5.85 38.39 -12.64
N ASN A 517 -7.15 38.41 -12.28
CA ASN A 517 -7.54 38.63 -10.88
C ASN A 517 -7.16 37.42 -10.03
N ILE A 518 -6.73 37.70 -8.79
CA ILE A 518 -6.38 36.69 -7.80
C ILE A 518 -7.08 37.05 -6.49
N ILE A 519 -7.77 36.07 -5.90
CA ILE A 519 -8.42 36.21 -4.60
C ILE A 519 -7.94 35.11 -3.65
N SER A 520 -7.91 35.41 -2.36
CA SER A 520 -7.76 34.38 -1.31
C SER A 520 -9.09 34.18 -0.62
N LEU A 521 -9.46 32.93 -0.39
CA LEU A 521 -10.69 32.55 0.28
C LEU A 521 -10.52 32.67 1.79
N SER A 522 -11.57 33.17 2.45
CA SER A 522 -11.67 33.18 3.91
C SER A 522 -12.29 31.86 4.39
N ASP A 523 -11.88 31.41 5.58
CA ASP A 523 -12.43 30.23 6.23
C ASP A 523 -13.92 30.43 6.61
N GLY A 524 -14.69 29.35 6.62
CA GLY A 524 -16.10 29.30 7.02
C GLY A 524 -17.09 29.91 6.00
N ILE A 525 -16.63 30.21 4.79
CA ILE A 525 -17.46 30.70 3.68
C ILE A 525 -17.45 29.67 2.56
N ASN A 526 -18.64 29.29 2.10
CA ASN A 526 -18.79 28.45 0.93
C ASN A 526 -18.81 29.34 -0.33
N TYR A 527 -17.78 29.20 -1.18
CA TYR A 527 -17.64 29.97 -2.40
C TYR A 527 -18.12 29.16 -3.60
N SER A 528 -18.85 29.80 -4.52
CA SER A 528 -19.29 29.19 -5.78
C SER A 528 -19.04 30.14 -6.94
N PHE A 529 -18.26 29.69 -7.93
CA PHE A 529 -17.91 30.46 -9.12
C PHE A 529 -18.58 29.84 -10.35
N PRO A 530 -19.56 30.52 -10.99
CA PRO A 530 -20.22 29.97 -12.16
C PRO A 530 -19.29 29.98 -13.36
N TYR A 531 -19.33 28.92 -14.16
CA TYR A 531 -18.71 28.93 -15.48
C TYR A 531 -19.59 29.71 -16.47
N THR A 532 -18.97 30.57 -17.27
CA THR A 532 -19.64 31.17 -18.43
C THR A 532 -18.77 31.00 -19.67
N THR A 533 -19.33 30.45 -20.74
CA THR A 533 -18.59 30.16 -21.98
C THR A 533 -17.83 31.40 -22.49
N ASN A 534 -16.54 31.24 -22.75
CA ASN A 534 -15.63 32.26 -23.28
C ASN A 534 -15.54 33.55 -22.44
N LYS A 535 -15.70 33.46 -21.11
CA LYS A 535 -15.50 34.59 -20.20
C LYS A 535 -14.14 34.54 -19.51
N SER A 536 -13.55 35.72 -19.34
CA SER A 536 -12.31 35.93 -18.58
C SER A 536 -12.51 35.84 -17.07
N ASP A 537 -13.76 35.94 -16.60
CA ASP A 537 -14.10 35.85 -15.18
C ASP A 537 -14.23 34.40 -14.69
N ASN A 538 -13.96 33.42 -15.56
CA ASN A 538 -13.86 32.01 -15.18
C ASN A 538 -12.59 31.77 -14.37
N VAL A 539 -12.67 30.81 -13.43
CA VAL A 539 -11.50 30.34 -12.69
C VAL A 539 -10.54 29.64 -13.64
N GLN A 540 -9.27 30.04 -13.59
CA GLN A 540 -8.19 29.40 -14.32
C GLN A 540 -7.46 28.39 -13.44
N TRP A 541 -7.19 28.75 -12.18
CA TRP A 541 -6.47 27.88 -11.27
C TRP A 541 -6.84 28.10 -9.81
N ILE A 542 -6.59 27.06 -9.02
CA ILE A 542 -6.80 27.03 -7.57
C ILE A 542 -5.50 26.55 -6.94
N HIS A 543 -5.03 27.20 -5.89
CA HIS A 543 -3.84 26.83 -5.15
C HIS A 543 -4.19 26.53 -3.69
N ILE A 544 -3.69 25.40 -3.19
CA ILE A 544 -3.91 24.91 -1.84
C ILE A 544 -2.69 25.24 -0.98
N GLY A 545 -2.66 26.48 -0.48
CA GLY A 545 -1.74 27.05 0.50
C GLY A 545 -0.48 26.24 0.81
N GLU A 546 -0.29 25.87 2.08
CA GLU A 546 0.94 25.21 2.52
C GLU A 546 1.08 23.77 2.00
N SER A 547 0.03 23.18 1.41
CA SER A 547 0.18 21.91 0.68
C SER A 547 0.98 22.09 -0.61
N ASN A 548 1.09 23.32 -1.12
CA ASN A 548 1.78 23.68 -2.37
C ASN A 548 1.30 22.86 -3.56
N ILE A 549 -0.02 22.78 -3.74
CA ILE A 549 -0.64 22.07 -4.86
C ILE A 549 -1.52 23.04 -5.64
N GLY A 550 -1.25 23.14 -6.94
CA GLY A 550 -2.09 23.85 -7.90
C GLY A 550 -3.04 22.90 -8.62
N TYR A 551 -4.24 23.37 -8.93
CA TYR A 551 -5.22 22.73 -9.79
C TYR A 551 -5.54 23.70 -10.92
N LEU A 552 -5.31 23.30 -12.16
CA LEU A 552 -5.40 24.14 -13.35
C LEU A 552 -6.54 23.66 -14.24
N LEU A 553 -7.41 24.60 -14.63
CA LEU A 553 -8.60 24.42 -15.47
C LEU A 553 -8.40 25.11 -16.82
N GLN A 554 -7.28 24.83 -17.49
CA GLN A 554 -6.84 25.56 -18.67
C GLN A 554 -7.73 25.32 -19.89
N THR A 555 -8.18 24.09 -20.09
CA THR A 555 -9.15 23.70 -21.11
C THR A 555 -10.54 23.96 -20.53
N GLN A 556 -11.14 25.11 -20.87
CA GLN A 556 -12.46 25.54 -20.42
C GLN A 556 -13.57 24.58 -20.89
N GLU A 557 -13.66 23.40 -20.30
CA GLU A 557 -14.74 22.44 -20.50
C GLU A 557 -15.95 22.79 -19.61
N PHE A 558 -17.14 22.29 -19.95
CA PHE A 558 -18.37 22.69 -19.27
C PHE A 558 -18.47 22.11 -17.86
N TYR A 559 -18.70 22.99 -16.89
CA TYR A 559 -19.17 22.70 -15.53
C TYR A 559 -20.20 23.78 -15.13
N SER A 560 -21.08 23.53 -14.17
CA SER A 560 -22.05 24.51 -13.63
C SER A 560 -21.35 25.54 -12.73
N THR A 561 -20.72 25.05 -11.66
CA THR A 561 -19.99 25.88 -10.70
C THR A 561 -18.71 25.18 -10.26
N LEU A 562 -17.71 25.97 -9.88
CA LEU A 562 -16.59 25.48 -9.07
C LEU A 562 -16.88 25.92 -7.63
N GLY A 563 -16.95 24.96 -6.72
CA GLY A 563 -17.13 25.22 -5.30
C GLY A 563 -15.84 25.03 -4.50
N ALA A 564 -15.70 25.80 -3.43
CA ALA A 564 -14.65 25.64 -2.44
C ALA A 564 -15.16 25.98 -1.04
N GLU A 565 -14.97 25.05 -0.11
CA GLU A 565 -15.33 25.20 1.31
C GLU A 565 -14.10 24.90 2.17
N ASN A 566 -13.94 25.72 3.21
CA ASN A 566 -12.82 25.63 4.14
C ASN A 566 -13.34 25.77 5.56
N ASP A 567 -13.55 24.64 6.22
CA ASP A 567 -14.25 24.56 7.50
C ASP A 567 -13.33 24.20 8.65
N THR A 568 -13.69 24.68 9.84
CA THR A 568 -13.09 24.26 11.10
C THR A 568 -14.16 23.65 12.00
N ILE A 569 -14.22 22.32 12.06
CA ILE A 569 -15.09 21.59 13.01
C ILE A 569 -14.29 21.31 14.28
N THR A 570 -13.33 20.38 14.21
CA THR A 570 -12.28 20.15 15.21
C THR A 570 -10.87 20.30 14.63
N ARG A 571 -10.74 20.26 13.30
CA ARG A 571 -9.55 20.56 12.50
C ARG A 571 -9.99 21.28 11.23
N ARG A 572 -9.04 21.96 10.58
CA ARG A 572 -9.25 22.70 9.34
C ARG A 572 -9.15 21.79 8.13
N THR A 573 -10.20 21.73 7.31
CA THR A 573 -10.30 20.91 6.09
C THR A 573 -10.63 21.78 4.88
N VAL A 574 -10.16 21.38 3.70
CA VAL A 574 -10.51 22.02 2.44
C VAL A 574 -11.15 21.00 1.49
N THR A 575 -12.27 21.40 0.90
CA THR A 575 -12.94 20.67 -0.18
C THR A 575 -13.09 21.59 -1.39
N VAL A 576 -12.69 21.12 -2.57
CA VAL A 576 -12.82 21.85 -3.84
C VAL A 576 -13.40 20.89 -4.88
N TRP A 577 -14.41 21.33 -5.62
CA TRP A 577 -15.13 20.47 -6.57
C TRP A 577 -15.59 21.21 -7.82
N LEU A 578 -15.69 20.48 -8.92
CA LEU A 578 -16.44 20.85 -10.12
C LEU A 578 -17.86 20.31 -9.98
N ASP A 579 -18.85 21.19 -9.92
CA ASP A 579 -20.26 20.86 -10.02
C ASP A 579 -20.66 20.81 -11.50
N HIS A 580 -21.17 19.68 -11.99
CA HIS A 580 -21.55 19.48 -13.39
C HIS A 580 -22.99 19.92 -13.70
N GLY A 581 -23.72 20.42 -12.70
CA GLY A 581 -25.08 20.89 -12.80
C GLY A 581 -26.13 19.80 -12.62
N LEU A 582 -27.39 20.20 -12.78
CA LEU A 582 -28.55 19.31 -12.73
C LEU A 582 -28.70 18.54 -14.04
N GLY A 583 -28.83 17.22 -13.95
CA GLY A 583 -29.13 16.36 -15.10
C GLY A 583 -30.57 16.55 -15.65
N PRO A 584 -30.86 15.99 -16.85
CA PRO A 584 -29.98 15.14 -17.64
C PRO A 584 -29.02 15.90 -18.55
N TYR A 585 -27.80 15.40 -18.71
CA TYR A 585 -26.79 15.94 -19.64
C TYR A 585 -25.75 14.89 -20.01
N THR A 586 -24.91 15.24 -20.99
CA THR A 586 -23.62 14.60 -21.23
C THR A 586 -22.57 15.69 -21.42
N CYS A 587 -21.51 15.65 -20.63
CA CYS A 587 -20.41 16.61 -20.71
C CYS A 587 -19.05 15.93 -20.61
N ASN A 588 -18.00 16.72 -20.82
CA ASN A 588 -16.62 16.35 -20.60
C ASN A 588 -16.05 17.30 -19.54
N TYR A 589 -15.01 16.86 -18.83
CA TYR A 589 -14.21 17.75 -18.01
C TYR A 589 -12.73 17.38 -18.07
N SER A 590 -11.86 18.35 -17.80
CA SER A 590 -10.44 18.12 -17.63
C SER A 590 -9.82 19.08 -16.63
N TYR A 591 -8.77 18.63 -15.95
CA TYR A 591 -7.99 19.45 -15.03
C TYR A 591 -6.56 18.92 -14.91
N ILE A 592 -5.65 19.78 -14.47
CA ILE A 592 -4.24 19.43 -14.27
C ILE A 592 -3.88 19.69 -12.81
N ILE A 593 -3.26 18.71 -12.17
CA ILE A 593 -2.76 18.79 -10.80
C ILE A 593 -1.27 19.09 -10.87
N LEU A 594 -0.82 20.06 -10.08
CA LEU A 594 0.54 20.59 -10.05
C LEU A 594 1.09 20.48 -8.63
N PRO A 595 1.73 19.37 -8.25
CA PRO A 595 2.33 19.19 -6.94
C PRO A 595 3.58 20.08 -6.76
N ASN A 596 3.87 20.47 -5.51
CA ASN A 596 5.04 21.28 -5.13
C ASN A 596 5.20 22.60 -5.88
N ILE A 597 4.10 23.29 -6.15
CA ILE A 597 4.10 24.63 -6.73
C ILE A 597 3.71 25.66 -5.67
N ASN A 598 4.50 26.73 -5.53
CA ASN A 598 4.09 27.88 -4.70
C ASN A 598 3.11 28.75 -5.49
N VAL A 599 2.17 29.39 -4.78
CA VAL A 599 1.12 30.23 -5.39
C VAL A 599 1.68 31.32 -6.31
N GLU A 600 2.80 31.93 -5.92
CA GLU A 600 3.45 33.03 -6.66
C GLU A 600 3.95 32.60 -8.05
N PHE A 601 4.28 31.33 -8.22
CA PHE A 601 4.78 30.79 -9.49
C PHE A 601 3.68 30.26 -10.42
N MET A 602 2.42 30.23 -9.97
CA MET A 602 1.29 29.75 -10.79
C MET A 602 1.17 30.49 -12.13
N PRO A 603 1.18 31.84 -12.19
CA PRO A 603 1.04 32.56 -13.46
C PRO A 603 2.22 32.31 -14.41
N GLU A 604 3.44 32.23 -13.89
CA GLU A 604 4.65 31.98 -14.69
C GLU A 604 4.67 30.55 -15.24
N LEU A 605 4.26 29.57 -14.44
CA LEU A 605 4.15 28.18 -14.84
C LEU A 605 3.15 27.99 -15.98
N ILE A 606 1.99 28.65 -15.91
CA ILE A 606 0.98 28.61 -16.97
C ILE A 606 1.53 29.22 -18.27
N LYS A 607 2.23 30.36 -18.19
CA LYS A 607 2.91 30.96 -19.35
C LYS A 607 3.94 30.00 -19.96
N ARG A 608 4.74 29.33 -19.12
CA ARG A 608 5.70 28.31 -19.57
C ARG A 608 5.00 27.16 -20.29
N TYR A 609 3.93 26.59 -19.73
CA TYR A 609 3.20 25.48 -20.36
C TYR A 609 2.53 25.86 -21.69
N ASN A 610 2.07 27.10 -21.84
CA ASN A 610 1.61 27.62 -23.13
C ASN A 610 2.76 27.66 -24.16
N ASN A 611 3.92 28.19 -23.76
CA ASN A 611 5.10 28.27 -24.64
C ASN A 611 5.68 26.89 -25.00
N ASP A 612 5.63 25.95 -24.07
CA ASP A 612 6.07 24.57 -24.23
C ASP A 612 5.04 23.71 -24.97
N HIS A 613 3.91 24.29 -25.37
CA HIS A 613 2.85 23.63 -26.12
C HIS A 613 2.26 22.40 -25.40
N VAL A 614 2.23 22.43 -24.05
CA VAL A 614 1.69 21.34 -23.22
C VAL A 614 0.19 21.16 -23.50
N PHE A 615 -0.57 22.25 -23.55
CA PHE A 615 -2.03 22.19 -23.74
C PHE A 615 -2.45 21.89 -25.18
N SER A 616 -1.61 22.20 -26.18
CA SER A 616 -1.99 22.01 -27.60
C SER A 616 -1.98 20.55 -28.05
N CYS A 617 -1.40 19.66 -27.25
CA CYS A 617 -1.29 18.25 -27.57
C CYS A 617 -2.14 17.37 -26.64
N ILE A 618 -3.26 17.89 -26.15
CA ILE A 618 -4.27 17.16 -25.38
C ILE A 618 -5.46 16.85 -26.31
N SER A 619 -5.97 15.62 -26.23
CA SER A 619 -7.19 15.19 -26.92
C SER A 619 -8.05 14.38 -25.96
N ASN A 620 -9.34 14.73 -25.89
CA ASN A 620 -10.30 14.09 -25.02
C ASN A 620 -11.65 13.99 -25.76
N ASN A 621 -12.05 12.77 -26.13
CA ASN A 621 -13.31 12.47 -26.78
C ASN A 621 -13.83 11.07 -26.36
N GLU A 622 -15.05 10.72 -26.78
CA GLU A 622 -15.73 9.48 -26.37
C GLU A 622 -14.96 8.18 -26.67
N PHE A 623 -14.04 8.21 -27.65
CA PHE A 623 -13.24 7.06 -28.08
C PHE A 623 -11.82 7.10 -27.54
N PHE A 624 -11.26 8.29 -27.30
CA PHE A 624 -9.83 8.47 -27.07
C PHE A 624 -9.54 9.58 -26.07
N HIS A 625 -8.69 9.28 -25.09
CA HIS A 625 -8.01 10.30 -24.29
C HIS A 625 -6.51 10.21 -24.55
N GLY A 626 -5.84 11.33 -24.74
CA GLY A 626 -4.40 11.32 -24.95
C GLY A 626 -3.76 12.67 -24.74
N MET A 627 -2.50 12.64 -24.33
CA MET A 627 -1.67 13.83 -24.34
C MET A 627 -0.22 13.55 -24.73
N ALA A 628 0.45 14.54 -25.31
CA ALA A 628 1.89 14.52 -25.54
C ALA A 628 2.58 15.66 -24.78
N TRP A 629 3.61 15.30 -24.02
CA TRP A 629 4.50 16.26 -23.37
C TRP A 629 5.69 16.52 -24.27
N SER A 630 5.59 17.61 -25.04
CA SER A 630 6.47 17.87 -26.18
C SER A 630 7.94 18.01 -25.80
N THR A 631 8.25 18.72 -24.72
CA THR A 631 9.65 18.92 -24.25
C THR A 631 10.29 17.64 -23.72
N MET A 632 9.47 16.64 -23.35
CA MET A 632 9.92 15.32 -22.89
C MET A 632 9.88 14.27 -23.99
N GLN A 633 9.35 14.62 -25.18
CA GLN A 633 9.11 13.69 -26.31
C GLN A 633 8.36 12.41 -25.90
N ARG A 634 7.36 12.58 -25.04
CA ARG A 634 6.55 11.50 -24.47
C ARG A 634 5.08 11.71 -24.79
N ALA A 635 4.34 10.63 -24.95
CA ALA A 635 2.89 10.66 -25.02
C ALA A 635 2.27 9.52 -24.20
N SER A 636 1.08 9.77 -23.68
CA SER A 636 0.27 8.78 -22.96
C SER A 636 -1.16 8.87 -23.44
N PHE A 637 -1.76 7.73 -23.75
CA PHE A 637 -3.10 7.70 -24.32
C PHE A 637 -3.84 6.38 -24.05
N VAL A 638 -5.17 6.47 -24.02
CA VAL A 638 -6.08 5.34 -23.93
C VAL A 638 -7.07 5.38 -25.10
N LEU A 639 -7.25 4.24 -25.74
CA LEU A 639 -8.30 4.01 -26.72
C LEU A 639 -9.33 3.09 -26.08
N TRP A 640 -10.58 3.55 -25.98
CA TRP A 640 -11.63 2.85 -25.23
C TRP A 640 -12.25 1.67 -26.00
N ASN A 641 -12.27 1.75 -27.33
CA ASN A 641 -12.89 0.77 -28.21
C ASN A 641 -11.99 0.46 -29.42
N ASN A 642 -12.15 -0.70 -30.05
CA ASN A 642 -11.41 -1.02 -31.27
C ASN A 642 -11.89 -0.15 -32.45
N VAL A 643 -11.28 1.01 -32.61
CA VAL A 643 -11.53 1.97 -33.69
C VAL A 643 -10.21 2.55 -34.15
N THR A 644 -10.05 2.75 -35.46
CA THR A 644 -8.87 3.44 -35.98
C THR A 644 -8.87 4.88 -35.50
N THR A 645 -7.85 5.24 -34.72
CA THR A 645 -7.63 6.60 -34.23
C THR A 645 -6.22 7.04 -34.57
N ILE A 646 -6.08 8.30 -34.99
CA ILE A 646 -4.79 8.94 -35.20
C ILE A 646 -4.63 10.01 -34.14
N PHE A 647 -3.62 9.84 -33.29
CA PHE A 647 -3.18 10.85 -32.35
C PHE A 647 -2.00 11.62 -32.95
N SER A 648 -2.17 12.94 -33.06
CA SER A 648 -1.19 13.83 -33.66
C SER A 648 -0.82 14.95 -32.68
N CYS A 649 0.48 15.19 -32.49
CA CYS A 649 1.01 16.36 -31.82
C CYS A 649 2.04 17.00 -32.75
N GLN A 650 1.86 18.28 -33.08
CA GLN A 650 2.70 18.98 -34.04
C GLN A 650 3.05 20.37 -33.53
N ASN A 651 4.27 20.52 -33.02
CA ASN A 651 4.82 21.81 -32.63
C ASN A 651 6.34 21.87 -32.89
N SER A 652 6.99 22.92 -32.39
CA SER A 652 8.42 23.17 -32.55
C SER A 652 9.31 22.15 -31.81
N PHE A 653 8.83 21.59 -30.70
CA PHE A 653 9.60 20.67 -29.85
C PHE A 653 9.39 19.20 -30.21
N PHE A 654 8.18 18.86 -30.65
CA PHE A 654 7.78 17.48 -30.87
C PHE A 654 6.76 17.37 -31.99
N LYS A 655 7.00 16.37 -32.85
CA LYS A 655 6.19 16.06 -34.03
C LYS A 655 5.94 14.57 -34.07
N ILE A 656 4.72 14.14 -33.84
CA ILE A 656 4.40 12.71 -33.84
C ILE A 656 3.00 12.48 -34.37
N ASN A 657 2.86 11.38 -35.12
CA ASN A 657 1.61 10.80 -35.53
C ASN A 657 1.61 9.32 -35.15
N ILE A 658 0.66 8.94 -34.30
CA ILE A 658 0.46 7.58 -33.85
C ILE A 658 -0.90 7.12 -34.32
N ARG A 659 -0.94 6.05 -35.12
CA ARG A 659 -2.17 5.38 -35.50
C ARG A 659 -2.33 4.11 -34.68
N VAL A 660 -3.43 4.03 -33.94
CA VAL A 660 -3.83 2.90 -33.09
C VAL A 660 -5.19 2.38 -33.57
N ASN A 661 -5.41 1.06 -33.44
CA ASN A 661 -6.67 0.42 -33.84
C ASN A 661 -7.29 -0.42 -32.73
N ASP A 662 -6.47 -0.98 -31.83
CA ASP A 662 -6.93 -1.81 -30.72
C ASP A 662 -7.16 -0.94 -29.47
N ALA A 663 -8.23 -1.21 -28.73
CA ALA A 663 -8.43 -0.64 -27.40
C ALA A 663 -7.25 -1.00 -26.48
N GLY A 664 -6.95 -0.13 -25.53
CA GLY A 664 -5.85 -0.34 -24.59
C GLY A 664 -5.29 0.98 -24.06
N ALA A 665 -4.35 0.85 -23.13
CA ALA A 665 -3.59 1.94 -22.56
C ALA A 665 -2.16 1.90 -23.11
N TYR A 666 -1.63 3.06 -23.51
CA TYR A 666 -0.41 3.19 -24.27
C TYR A 666 0.48 4.31 -23.73
N LEU A 667 1.79 4.05 -23.74
CA LEU A 667 2.82 5.06 -23.55
C LEU A 667 3.76 5.06 -24.75
N PHE A 668 4.11 6.25 -25.21
CA PHE A 668 5.19 6.47 -26.16
C PHE A 668 6.31 7.25 -25.48
N ASN A 669 7.55 6.83 -25.71
CA ASN A 669 8.75 7.52 -25.26
C ASN A 669 9.78 7.55 -26.39
N GLU A 670 10.49 8.66 -26.53
CA GLU A 670 11.51 8.85 -27.54
C GLU A 670 12.79 9.42 -26.94
N THR A 671 13.92 8.83 -27.31
CA THR A 671 15.26 9.30 -26.98
C THR A 671 16.02 9.64 -28.26
N ALA A 672 17.27 10.10 -28.16
CA ALA A 672 18.09 10.35 -29.34
C ALA A 672 18.29 9.10 -30.23
N THR A 673 18.34 7.91 -29.61
CA THR A 673 18.71 6.65 -30.30
C THR A 673 17.53 5.72 -30.53
N ASP A 674 16.47 5.81 -29.73
CA ASP A 674 15.40 4.82 -29.70
C ASP A 674 14.03 5.47 -29.54
N PHE A 675 12.98 4.73 -29.84
CA PHE A 675 11.63 5.01 -29.36
C PHE A 675 11.00 3.72 -28.84
N SER A 676 10.13 3.82 -27.84
CA SER A 676 9.46 2.68 -27.24
C SER A 676 7.96 2.90 -27.17
N ILE A 677 7.22 1.80 -27.32
CA ILE A 677 5.80 1.72 -26.98
C ILE A 677 5.64 0.75 -25.83
N THR A 678 4.97 1.21 -24.78
CA THR A 678 4.48 0.35 -23.71
C THR A 678 2.97 0.23 -23.82
N VAL A 679 2.45 -0.99 -23.76
CA VAL A 679 1.01 -1.30 -23.87
C VAL A 679 0.55 -2.08 -22.66
N SER A 680 -0.63 -1.73 -22.16
CA SER A 680 -1.42 -2.58 -21.26
C SER A 680 -2.83 -2.74 -21.82
N HIS A 681 -3.42 -3.93 -21.64
CA HIS A 681 -4.80 -4.20 -21.99
C HIS A 681 -5.56 -4.79 -20.80
N PRO A 682 -6.61 -4.11 -20.28
CA PRO A 682 -7.29 -4.49 -19.03
C PRO A 682 -8.17 -5.75 -19.14
N THR A 683 -8.59 -6.11 -20.36
CA THR A 683 -9.58 -7.18 -20.61
C THR A 683 -9.12 -8.25 -21.60
N ARG A 684 -7.88 -8.19 -22.11
CA ARG A 684 -7.39 -9.10 -23.15
C ARG A 684 -6.02 -9.64 -22.77
N ILE A 685 -5.93 -10.96 -22.83
CA ILE A 685 -4.67 -11.73 -22.90
C ILE A 685 -4.52 -12.28 -24.32
N ASN A 686 -3.33 -12.76 -24.63
CA ASN A 686 -2.98 -13.37 -25.91
C ASN A 686 -3.14 -12.45 -27.13
N GLY A 687 -2.40 -12.79 -28.19
CA GLY A 687 -2.37 -12.05 -29.44
C GLY A 687 -1.45 -10.85 -29.40
N THR A 688 -1.61 -9.98 -30.40
CA THR A 688 -0.68 -8.89 -30.68
C THR A 688 -1.46 -7.62 -30.95
N VAL A 689 -1.01 -6.51 -30.33
CA VAL A 689 -1.46 -5.15 -30.64
C VAL A 689 -0.44 -4.53 -31.57
N THR A 690 -0.91 -3.87 -32.63
CA THR A 690 -0.04 -3.21 -33.61
C THR A 690 -0.32 -1.72 -33.67
N ILE A 691 0.72 -0.91 -33.44
CA ILE A 691 0.67 0.55 -33.51
C ILE A 691 1.54 1.01 -34.68
N ASN A 692 1.03 1.91 -35.52
CA ASN A 692 1.82 2.54 -36.56
C ASN A 692 2.30 3.91 -36.08
N ILE A 693 3.58 4.19 -36.23
CA ILE A 693 4.23 5.42 -35.76
C ILE A 693 5.01 6.02 -36.92
N ASP A 694 4.97 7.34 -37.06
CA ASP A 694 5.78 8.12 -38.01
C ASP A 694 7.25 8.25 -37.59
N ARG A 695 7.86 7.10 -37.28
CA ARG A 695 9.28 6.92 -37.01
C ARG A 695 9.82 5.75 -37.81
N ILE A 696 11.12 5.80 -38.11
CA ILE A 696 11.85 4.66 -38.67
C ILE A 696 12.63 3.99 -37.56
N GLY A 697 12.22 2.77 -37.22
CA GLY A 697 12.82 1.96 -36.17
C GLY A 697 13.01 0.51 -36.57
N TYR A 698 14.04 -0.12 -36.02
CA TYR A 698 14.38 -1.52 -36.26
C TYR A 698 14.54 -2.25 -34.92
N GLY A 699 14.25 -3.55 -34.92
CA GLY A 699 14.34 -4.38 -33.72
C GLY A 699 13.26 -5.44 -33.70
N GLN A 700 13.25 -6.25 -32.65
CA GLN A 700 12.20 -7.23 -32.43
C GLN A 700 10.86 -6.51 -32.24
N GLY A 701 9.85 -6.88 -33.03
CA GLY A 701 8.53 -6.23 -33.02
C GLY A 701 8.44 -4.94 -33.84
N CYS A 702 9.53 -4.45 -34.46
CA CYS A 702 9.54 -3.20 -35.21
C CYS A 702 9.69 -3.47 -36.71
N ILE A 703 8.62 -3.26 -37.48
CA ILE A 703 8.56 -3.52 -38.91
C ILE A 703 8.37 -2.20 -39.66
N VAL A 704 9.40 -1.77 -40.39
CA VAL A 704 9.30 -0.59 -41.27
C VAL A 704 8.33 -0.90 -42.41
N VAL A 705 7.28 -0.10 -42.55
CA VAL A 705 6.23 -0.30 -43.57
C VAL A 705 6.19 0.79 -44.64
N SER A 706 6.89 1.91 -44.42
CA SER A 706 7.13 2.95 -45.42
C SER A 706 8.44 3.69 -45.16
N ASP A 707 8.81 4.63 -46.03
CA ASP A 707 10.02 5.46 -45.86
C ASP A 707 9.98 6.37 -44.63
N SER A 708 8.82 6.51 -43.97
CA SER A 708 8.65 7.35 -42.77
C SER A 708 7.94 6.67 -41.59
N THR A 709 7.48 5.42 -41.71
CA THR A 709 6.65 4.79 -40.66
C THR A 709 7.08 3.36 -40.31
N THR A 710 6.84 3.01 -39.04
CA THR A 710 7.11 1.68 -38.47
C THR A 710 5.84 1.16 -37.80
N ASN A 711 5.49 -0.09 -38.08
CA ASN A 711 4.55 -0.86 -37.27
C ASN A 711 5.29 -1.48 -36.10
N VAL A 712 4.84 -1.18 -34.89
CA VAL A 712 5.31 -1.79 -33.64
C VAL A 712 4.29 -2.83 -33.21
N ALA A 713 4.68 -4.10 -33.27
CA ALA A 713 3.90 -5.26 -32.87
C ALA A 713 4.29 -5.67 -31.45
N ILE A 714 3.35 -5.56 -30.50
CA ILE A 714 3.54 -5.92 -29.10
C ILE A 714 2.69 -7.14 -28.76
N ALA A 715 3.33 -8.22 -28.30
CA ALA A 715 2.63 -9.41 -27.83
C ALA A 715 2.04 -9.15 -26.44
N LEU A 716 0.73 -9.36 -26.27
CA LEU A 716 0.10 -9.26 -24.97
C LEU A 716 0.47 -10.48 -24.09
N PRO A 717 0.39 -10.35 -22.76
CA PRO A 717 0.64 -11.46 -21.85
C PRO A 717 -0.24 -12.67 -22.18
N SER A 718 0.33 -13.88 -22.07
CA SER A 718 -0.38 -15.12 -22.43
C SER A 718 -1.16 -15.74 -21.27
N SER A 719 -0.74 -15.49 -20.03
CA SER A 719 -1.40 -15.99 -18.82
C SER A 719 -2.34 -14.95 -18.22
N TYR A 720 -3.50 -15.41 -17.77
CA TYR A 720 -4.52 -14.58 -17.11
C TYR A 720 -4.01 -13.90 -15.84
N GLN A 721 -3.02 -14.48 -15.16
CA GLN A 721 -2.39 -13.85 -13.99
C GLN A 721 -1.68 -12.52 -14.32
N PHE A 722 -1.36 -12.28 -15.59
CA PHE A 722 -0.72 -11.04 -16.06
C PHE A 722 -1.70 -10.15 -16.85
N LEU A 723 -3.01 -10.36 -16.70
CA LEU A 723 -4.01 -9.50 -17.33
C LEU A 723 -3.84 -8.05 -16.83
N GLY A 724 -3.68 -7.10 -17.76
CA GLY A 724 -3.40 -5.70 -17.43
C GLY A 724 -1.92 -5.38 -17.14
N ALA A 725 -1.02 -6.37 -17.22
CA ALA A 725 0.42 -6.10 -17.11
C ALA A 725 0.92 -5.33 -18.34
N SER A 726 1.87 -4.43 -18.12
CA SER A 726 2.49 -3.63 -19.18
C SER A 726 3.54 -4.42 -19.95
N VAL A 727 3.58 -4.27 -21.27
CA VAL A 727 4.58 -4.86 -22.16
C VAL A 727 5.19 -3.78 -23.04
N THR A 728 6.52 -3.74 -23.11
CA THR A 728 7.26 -2.72 -23.86
C THR A 728 7.97 -3.32 -25.07
N VAL A 729 7.90 -2.62 -26.20
CA VAL A 729 8.76 -2.85 -27.36
C VAL A 729 9.55 -1.58 -27.65
N THR A 730 10.86 -1.73 -27.84
CA THR A 730 11.78 -0.64 -28.14
C THR A 730 12.37 -0.81 -29.53
N CYS A 731 12.24 0.21 -30.36
CA CYS A 731 12.75 0.27 -31.72
C CYS A 731 13.98 1.18 -31.78
N LYS A 732 15.07 0.68 -32.37
CA LYS A 732 16.29 1.45 -32.61
C LYS A 732 16.13 2.34 -33.83
N LYS A 733 16.36 3.63 -33.69
CA LYS A 733 16.28 4.58 -34.80
C LYS A 733 17.41 4.34 -35.80
N LYS A 734 17.15 4.69 -37.06
CA LYS A 734 18.18 4.70 -38.10
C LYS A 734 19.26 5.73 -37.75
N GLN A 735 20.46 5.27 -37.40
CA GLN A 735 21.61 6.17 -37.28
C GLN A 735 21.95 6.71 -38.67
N ILE A 736 21.76 8.01 -38.88
CA ILE A 736 22.30 8.70 -40.05
C ILE A 736 23.82 8.71 -39.85
N ARG A 737 24.54 7.76 -40.48
CA ARG A 737 26.00 7.89 -40.62
C ARG A 737 26.25 9.14 -41.45
N CYS A 738 26.63 10.24 -40.82
CA CYS A 738 27.26 11.35 -41.51
C CYS A 738 28.49 10.80 -42.23
N ARG A 739 28.36 10.57 -43.54
CA ARG A 739 29.53 10.42 -44.40
C ARG A 739 30.21 11.78 -44.38
N HIS A 740 31.30 11.89 -43.62
CA HIS A 740 32.26 12.97 -43.83
C HIS A 740 32.65 12.91 -45.31
N LYS A 741 32.19 13.91 -46.06
CA LYS A 741 32.72 14.25 -47.38
C LYS A 741 33.81 15.27 -47.20
#